data_AF-A0A6L4WV15-F1
#
_entry.id   AF-A0A6L4WV15-F1
#
_cell.length_a   1.000
_cell.length_b   1.000
_cell.length_c   1.000
_cell.angle_alpha   90.00
_cell.angle_beta   90.00
_cell.angle_gamma   90.00
#
_symmetry.space_group_name_H-M   'P 1'
#
loop_
_entity.id
_entity.type
_entity.pdbx_description
1 polymer ?
#
loop_
_entity_poly.entity_id
_entity_poly.type
_entity_poly.pdbx_seq_one_letter_code
_entity_poly.pdbx_strand_id
1 'polypeptide(L)'
;MYISKASLVNYRNFKNNKFLFNKNINTVIGENGSGKTNLFKAIRLLLDDNLLKHAYKLDENDFSRSLGEWKGHWIIISLEFSELSHDEAIQSLFIHGTGNATGNTVDKATYNLYFRPKADIRVKLSELKTGDKDGLSAILESITISDYETYFTGKSNADFNDVDTYKELVGDFDNVDFNYEIDEEKFGVKIPHQLSISKEISFTFIKALRDVVSDFQSNKTNPLLTLLKNKSDEIPFDDFEPIATSIKDVNEKIEELEDIQNIRKDIQNTINEAVGETYAPSSLSIKSNLSDEADKLLQSLKLFISEPNEKHEGAIHELSLGGANLIFLTLKILEYKYRKDREKFANFLLIEEPEAHIHTHIQKTLFQNLDYKDTQIIYSTHSTHISEVSKISNMNILSKKENGAESYQPSNGLIPKEITKLERYLDAVRSNLLFAKSVMLVEGDAEAILIPNLIKKVLGISLDELGISLVNIGSTGFENVAKIFHDDRINRKCSIVTDLDTKIDDTTVNTGDSDPIKAYKKKMQGSHEKGAERKIRLDSFTSSNPWLKVFYAHHTFEVDFIQSGNTSEGMKLCDEVYSDATTIQTAKNNINSGNVAVYGKRILTMANNQGKGWFAISLSGEITYKTKIPKYILDSLLFLGAISNESILINIIKYKVKNYKKNNPSLNLVEYRRILRKYNNNECDLNEITDELKNIIPNEQLIYILENV
;
A
#
# COMPACT_ATOMS: atom_id res chain seq x y z
N MET A 1 -10.87 -22.43 -9.67
CA MET A 1 -10.73 -21.17 -10.42
C MET A 1 -10.43 -20.02 -9.48
N TYR A 2 -9.48 -19.15 -9.85
CA TYR A 2 -9.18 -17.90 -9.15
C TYR A 2 -8.67 -16.85 -10.15
N ILE A 3 -8.74 -15.55 -9.82
CA ILE A 3 -8.10 -14.49 -10.62
C ILE A 3 -6.61 -14.63 -10.42
N SER A 4 -5.83 -14.93 -11.46
CA SER A 4 -4.37 -15.02 -11.39
C SER A 4 -3.69 -13.70 -11.73
N LYS A 5 -4.30 -12.89 -12.60
CA LYS A 5 -3.76 -11.61 -13.06
C LYS A 5 -4.88 -10.59 -13.23
N ALA A 6 -4.62 -9.34 -12.84
CA ALA A 6 -5.39 -8.20 -13.30
C ALA A 6 -4.45 -7.20 -13.99
N SER A 7 -4.83 -6.76 -15.20
CA SER A 7 -4.04 -5.85 -16.04
C SER A 7 -4.86 -4.58 -16.26
N LEU A 8 -4.31 -3.44 -15.88
CA LEU A 8 -4.96 -2.13 -15.98
C LEU A 8 -4.10 -1.21 -16.85
N VAL A 9 -4.63 -0.77 -17.99
CA VAL A 9 -3.97 0.13 -18.92
C VAL A 9 -4.81 1.40 -19.08
N ASN A 10 -4.16 2.55 -18.92
CA ASN A 10 -4.74 3.89 -18.99
C ASN A 10 -5.95 4.13 -18.08
N TYR A 11 -6.06 3.41 -16.96
CA TYR A 11 -7.18 3.52 -16.03
C TYR A 11 -6.83 4.38 -14.80
N ARG A 12 -7.37 5.59 -14.73
CA ARG A 12 -7.35 6.54 -13.61
C ARG A 12 -5.97 6.98 -13.13
N ASN A 13 -5.34 6.19 -12.27
CA ASN A 13 -3.99 6.44 -11.78
C ASN A 13 -3.00 5.38 -12.28
N PHE A 14 -3.47 4.41 -13.06
CA PHE A 14 -2.67 3.34 -13.63
C PHE A 14 -2.45 3.61 -15.12
N LYS A 15 -1.22 3.93 -15.51
CA LYS A 15 -0.84 4.00 -16.93
C LYS A 15 -0.80 2.61 -17.53
N ASN A 16 -0.10 1.71 -16.85
CA ASN A 16 0.13 0.35 -17.28
C ASN A 16 0.59 -0.46 -16.06
N ASN A 17 -0.34 -1.21 -15.47
CA ASN A 17 -0.09 -1.90 -14.20
C ASN A 17 -0.59 -3.35 -14.27
N LYS A 18 0.19 -4.23 -13.64
CA LYS A 18 -0.06 -5.66 -13.52
C LYS A 18 -0.14 -6.03 -12.05
N PHE A 19 -1.17 -6.79 -11.70
CA PHE A 19 -1.39 -7.34 -10.37
C PHE A 19 -1.41 -8.86 -10.47
N LEU A 20 -0.61 -9.53 -9.65
CA LEU A 20 -0.58 -10.98 -9.61
C LEU A 20 -1.24 -11.46 -8.33
N PHE A 21 -2.09 -12.46 -8.46
CA PHE A 21 -2.84 -13.02 -7.35
C PHE A 21 -2.68 -14.54 -7.35
N ASN A 22 -2.77 -15.11 -6.15
CA ASN A 22 -2.75 -16.55 -5.92
C ASN A 22 -4.12 -17.01 -5.39
N LYS A 23 -4.26 -18.31 -5.16
CA LYS A 23 -5.41 -18.86 -4.46
C LYS A 23 -5.54 -18.30 -3.04
N ASN A 24 -6.73 -18.45 -2.48
CA ASN A 24 -7.06 -18.11 -1.10
C ASN A 24 -6.86 -16.61 -0.86
N ILE A 25 -6.09 -16.24 0.15
CA ILE A 25 -5.94 -14.88 0.65
C ILE A 25 -4.85 -14.13 -0.12
N ASN A 26 -5.21 -12.94 -0.61
CA ASN A 26 -4.32 -11.98 -1.24
C ASN A 26 -4.45 -10.61 -0.59
N THR A 27 -3.33 -9.91 -0.52
CA THR A 27 -3.25 -8.60 0.14
C THR A 27 -2.77 -7.54 -0.84
N VAL A 28 -3.48 -6.43 -0.92
CA VAL A 28 -3.07 -5.23 -1.65
C VAL A 28 -2.72 -4.16 -0.63
N ILE A 29 -1.44 -3.88 -0.45
CA ILE A 29 -0.99 -2.82 0.47
C ILE A 29 -0.65 -1.55 -0.29
N GLY A 30 -0.78 -0.40 0.36
CA GLY A 30 -0.31 0.86 -0.20
C GLY A 30 -0.80 2.07 0.59
N GLU A 31 -0.14 3.20 0.39
CA GLU A 31 -0.52 4.47 1.01
C GLU A 31 -1.94 4.92 0.60
N ASN A 32 -2.48 5.93 1.28
CA ASN A 32 -3.76 6.52 0.90
C ASN A 32 -3.65 7.21 -0.47
N GLY A 33 -4.63 6.94 -1.34
CA GLY A 33 -4.63 7.45 -2.72
C GLY A 33 -3.64 6.76 -3.67
N SER A 34 -3.07 5.61 -3.30
CA SER A 34 -2.20 4.80 -4.18
C SER A 34 -2.94 4.00 -5.26
N GLY A 35 -4.29 3.98 -5.25
CA GLY A 35 -5.11 3.30 -6.26
C GLY A 35 -5.79 2.00 -5.82
N LYS A 36 -5.71 1.63 -4.53
CA LYS A 36 -6.39 0.44 -3.97
C LYS A 36 -7.86 0.36 -4.37
N THR A 37 -8.62 1.43 -4.13
CA THR A 37 -10.03 1.56 -4.52
C THR A 37 -10.25 1.46 -6.03
N ASN A 38 -9.32 1.98 -6.84
CA ASN A 38 -9.42 1.94 -8.30
C ASN A 38 -9.21 0.52 -8.82
N LEU A 39 -8.27 -0.24 -8.27
CA LEU A 39 -8.10 -1.67 -8.58
C LEU A 39 -9.38 -2.46 -8.29
N PHE A 40 -9.97 -2.25 -7.11
CA PHE A 40 -11.22 -2.93 -6.76
C PHE A 40 -12.38 -2.49 -7.63
N LYS A 41 -12.49 -1.20 -7.97
CA LYS A 41 -13.49 -0.74 -8.94
C LYS A 41 -13.30 -1.41 -10.31
N ALA A 42 -12.06 -1.56 -10.78
CA ALA A 42 -11.76 -2.23 -12.04
C ALA A 42 -12.20 -3.70 -12.03
N ILE A 43 -11.87 -4.46 -10.98
CA ILE A 43 -12.32 -5.85 -10.83
C ILE A 43 -13.85 -5.92 -10.78
N ARG A 44 -14.49 -5.01 -10.04
CA ARG A 44 -15.95 -4.94 -9.93
C ARG A 44 -16.62 -4.68 -11.27
N LEU A 45 -16.07 -3.81 -12.11
CA LEU A 45 -16.61 -3.56 -13.46
C LEU A 45 -16.71 -4.82 -14.33
N LEU A 46 -15.93 -5.87 -14.05
CA LEU A 46 -16.05 -7.14 -14.77
C LEU A 46 -16.91 -8.17 -14.02
N LEU A 47 -16.86 -8.19 -12.68
CA LEU A 47 -17.37 -9.32 -11.89
C LEU A 47 -18.62 -9.02 -11.05
N ASP A 48 -18.92 -7.75 -10.76
CA ASP A 48 -20.03 -7.36 -9.87
C ASP A 48 -21.33 -7.19 -10.67
N ASP A 49 -22.25 -8.16 -10.51
CA ASP A 49 -23.56 -8.17 -11.16
C ASP A 49 -24.55 -7.14 -10.59
N ASN A 50 -24.28 -6.60 -9.40
CA ASN A 50 -25.12 -5.60 -8.74
C ASN A 50 -24.76 -4.16 -9.15
N LEU A 51 -23.71 -3.97 -9.96
CA LEU A 51 -23.37 -2.66 -10.47
C LEU A 51 -24.47 -2.11 -11.38
N LEU A 52 -24.92 -0.90 -11.05
CA LEU A 52 -25.89 -0.18 -11.86
C LEU A 52 -25.29 0.15 -13.24
N LYS A 53 -26.13 0.21 -14.28
CA LYS A 53 -25.69 0.49 -15.66
C LYS A 53 -24.83 1.76 -15.78
N HIS A 54 -25.06 2.77 -14.93
CA HIS A 54 -24.27 4.00 -14.92
C HIS A 54 -22.80 3.79 -14.49
N ALA A 55 -22.46 2.67 -13.83
CA ALA A 55 -21.09 2.37 -13.44
C ALA A 55 -20.16 2.18 -14.65
N TYR A 56 -20.73 1.81 -15.81
CA TYR A 56 -20.04 1.68 -17.09
C TYR A 56 -20.02 2.98 -17.90
N LYS A 57 -20.58 4.07 -17.38
CA LYS A 57 -20.46 5.38 -18.03
C LYS A 57 -19.03 5.88 -17.84
N LEU A 58 -18.31 6.01 -18.96
CA LEU A 58 -16.97 6.56 -19.00
C LEU A 58 -17.00 8.07 -18.71
N ASP A 59 -15.99 8.55 -17.97
CA ASP A 59 -15.69 9.97 -17.76
C ASP A 59 -14.24 10.25 -18.22
N GLU A 60 -13.91 11.49 -18.58
CA GLU A 60 -12.54 11.89 -18.92
C GLU A 60 -11.56 11.57 -17.78
N ASN A 61 -12.02 11.72 -16.54
CA ASN A 61 -11.23 11.44 -15.34
C ASN A 61 -10.98 9.95 -15.09
N ASP A 62 -11.62 9.05 -15.86
CA ASP A 62 -11.31 7.62 -15.81
C ASP A 62 -10.04 7.27 -16.61
N PHE A 63 -9.55 8.16 -17.48
CA PHE A 63 -8.25 7.98 -18.12
C PHE A 63 -7.09 8.27 -17.16
N SER A 64 -5.95 7.62 -17.41
CA SER A 64 -4.75 7.83 -16.62
C SER A 64 -4.22 9.26 -16.76
N ARG A 65 -4.03 9.96 -15.65
CA ARG A 65 -3.44 11.32 -15.65
C ARG A 65 -2.02 11.37 -16.21
N SER A 66 -1.31 10.24 -16.17
CA SER A 66 0.05 10.09 -16.71
C SER A 66 0.10 9.77 -18.21
N LEU A 67 -1.07 9.64 -18.86
CA LEU A 67 -1.19 9.49 -20.31
C LEU A 67 -0.98 10.82 -21.03
N GLY A 68 -1.38 11.95 -20.42
CA GLY A 68 -1.44 13.25 -21.09
C GLY A 68 -2.76 13.39 -21.84
N GLU A 69 -2.72 13.29 -23.17
CA GLU A 69 -3.92 13.32 -24.02
C GLU A 69 -4.62 11.97 -24.04
N TRP A 70 -5.93 11.93 -23.77
CA TRP A 70 -6.69 10.68 -23.70
C TRP A 70 -7.41 10.31 -25.00
N LYS A 71 -7.62 11.30 -25.88
CA LYS A 71 -8.41 11.17 -27.10
C LYS A 71 -7.81 10.10 -28.02
N GLY A 72 -8.65 9.18 -28.49
CA GLY A 72 -8.23 8.06 -29.34
C GLY A 72 -7.66 6.86 -28.58
N HIS A 73 -7.03 7.06 -27.41
CA HIS A 73 -6.49 5.97 -26.60
C HIS A 73 -7.58 5.13 -25.94
N TRP A 74 -7.20 3.91 -25.52
CA TRP A 74 -8.11 2.95 -24.91
C TRP A 74 -7.81 2.79 -23.43
N ILE A 75 -8.85 2.54 -22.65
CA ILE A 75 -8.74 1.96 -21.32
C ILE A 75 -8.94 0.45 -21.46
N ILE A 76 -7.99 -0.33 -20.94
CA ILE A 76 -8.06 -1.79 -20.96
C ILE A 76 -8.03 -2.30 -19.52
N ILE A 77 -9.08 -3.03 -19.14
CA ILE A 77 -9.15 -3.75 -17.87
C ILE A 77 -9.28 -5.23 -18.21
N SER A 78 -8.26 -6.03 -17.91
CA SER A 78 -8.23 -7.45 -18.21
C SER A 78 -8.04 -8.26 -16.94
N LEU A 79 -8.84 -9.32 -16.79
CA LEU A 79 -8.69 -10.35 -15.77
C LEU A 79 -8.29 -11.67 -16.43
N GLU A 80 -7.24 -12.31 -15.90
CA GLU A 80 -6.88 -13.69 -16.21
C GLU A 80 -7.31 -14.58 -15.05
N PHE A 81 -7.93 -15.70 -15.37
CA PHE A 81 -8.32 -16.74 -14.44
C PHE A 81 -7.48 -17.98 -14.67
N SER A 82 -7.09 -18.64 -13.59
CA SER A 82 -6.36 -19.92 -13.62
C SER A 82 -7.12 -21.01 -12.87
N GLU A 83 -6.81 -22.25 -13.23
CA GLU A 83 -7.45 -23.47 -12.69
C GLU A 83 -8.96 -23.45 -12.86
N LEU A 84 -9.38 -23.28 -14.11
CA LEU A 84 -10.78 -23.42 -14.48
C LEU A 84 -11.25 -24.82 -14.15
N SER A 85 -12.49 -24.92 -13.66
CA SER A 85 -13.11 -26.24 -13.48
C SER A 85 -13.37 -26.86 -14.86
N HIS A 86 -13.33 -28.18 -14.91
CA HIS A 86 -13.59 -28.98 -16.11
C HIS A 86 -15.10 -29.12 -16.41
N ASP A 87 -15.93 -28.38 -15.67
CA ASP A 87 -17.37 -28.30 -15.90
C ASP A 87 -17.67 -27.78 -17.31
N GLU A 88 -18.58 -28.47 -18.01
CA GLU A 88 -18.94 -28.18 -19.39
C GLU A 88 -19.50 -26.76 -19.58
N ALA A 89 -20.21 -26.19 -18.60
CA ALA A 89 -20.73 -24.83 -18.68
C ALA A 89 -19.61 -23.79 -18.64
N ILE A 90 -18.61 -24.00 -17.78
CA ILE A 90 -17.44 -23.12 -17.64
C ILE A 90 -16.59 -23.20 -18.90
N GLN A 91 -16.32 -24.42 -19.35
CA GLN A 91 -15.57 -24.66 -20.56
C GLN A 91 -16.31 -24.04 -21.75
N SER A 92 -17.63 -24.19 -21.86
CA SER A 92 -18.45 -23.57 -22.90
C SER A 92 -18.40 -22.05 -22.91
N LEU A 93 -18.44 -21.39 -21.74
CA LEU A 93 -18.30 -19.93 -21.61
C LEU A 93 -16.95 -19.41 -22.14
N PHE A 94 -15.89 -20.21 -21.96
CA PHE A 94 -14.54 -19.84 -22.37
C PHE A 94 -14.09 -20.49 -23.69
N ILE A 95 -14.89 -21.39 -24.30
CA ILE A 95 -14.57 -22.11 -25.55
C ILE A 95 -15.46 -21.67 -26.73
N HIS A 96 -16.68 -21.15 -26.55
CA HIS A 96 -17.53 -20.82 -27.70
C HIS A 96 -17.16 -19.52 -28.43
N GLY A 97 -16.90 -19.64 -29.73
CA GLY A 97 -16.52 -18.56 -30.64
C GLY A 97 -15.39 -19.05 -31.55
N THR A 98 -15.78 -19.38 -32.79
CA THR A 98 -15.01 -19.96 -33.92
C THR A 98 -14.60 -21.44 -33.78
N GLY A 99 -14.81 -22.19 -34.87
CA GLY A 99 -15.00 -23.64 -34.87
C GLY A 99 -13.73 -24.49 -34.70
N ASN A 100 -13.99 -25.77 -34.40
CA ASN A 100 -13.06 -26.88 -34.29
C ASN A 100 -11.97 -26.79 -33.22
N ALA A 101 -12.30 -27.25 -32.01
CA ALA A 101 -11.38 -28.10 -31.26
C ALA A 101 -12.19 -29.10 -30.41
N THR A 102 -12.41 -30.28 -30.96
CA THR A 102 -12.75 -31.47 -30.18
C THR A 102 -11.61 -31.73 -29.19
N GLY A 103 -11.85 -31.55 -27.89
CA GLY A 103 -11.15 -32.29 -26.83
C GLY A 103 -10.14 -31.58 -25.92
N ASN A 104 -9.90 -30.27 -26.02
CA ASN A 104 -8.98 -29.58 -25.10
C ASN A 104 -9.72 -28.75 -24.06
N THR A 105 -9.69 -29.20 -22.81
CA THR A 105 -10.07 -28.40 -21.63
C THR A 105 -9.10 -27.24 -21.49
N VAL A 106 -9.63 -26.05 -21.28
CA VAL A 106 -8.84 -24.82 -21.10
C VAL A 106 -8.58 -24.62 -19.61
N ASP A 107 -7.31 -24.49 -19.22
CA ASP A 107 -6.90 -24.26 -17.83
C ASP A 107 -6.86 -22.77 -17.44
N LYS A 108 -6.82 -21.88 -18.44
CA LYS A 108 -6.72 -20.43 -18.28
C LYS A 108 -7.70 -19.68 -19.17
N ALA A 109 -8.38 -18.68 -18.63
CA ALA A 109 -9.27 -17.82 -19.41
C ALA A 109 -9.00 -16.36 -19.14
N THR A 110 -9.32 -15.51 -20.11
CA THR A 110 -9.29 -14.07 -19.96
C THR A 110 -10.68 -13.48 -20.16
N TYR A 111 -10.96 -12.43 -19.39
CA TYR A 111 -12.14 -11.59 -19.54
C TYR A 111 -11.70 -10.14 -19.52
N ASN A 112 -11.99 -9.41 -20.59
CA ASN A 112 -11.47 -8.06 -20.81
C ASN A 112 -12.61 -7.09 -21.06
N LEU A 113 -12.41 -5.87 -20.56
CA LEU A 113 -13.27 -4.72 -20.73
C LEU A 113 -12.44 -3.61 -21.39
N TYR A 114 -12.88 -3.16 -22.55
CA TYR A 114 -12.33 -2.02 -23.24
C TYR A 114 -13.30 -0.85 -23.18
N PHE A 115 -12.77 0.33 -22.85
CA PHE A 115 -13.37 1.59 -23.24
C PHE A 115 -12.58 2.13 -24.43
N ARG A 116 -13.21 2.14 -25.60
CA ARG A 116 -12.55 2.46 -26.87
C ARG A 116 -13.40 3.40 -27.73
N PRO A 117 -12.81 4.20 -28.63
CA PRO A 117 -13.58 5.00 -29.59
C PRO A 117 -14.51 4.11 -30.42
N LYS A 118 -15.66 4.61 -30.89
CA LYS A 118 -16.60 3.87 -31.73
C LYS A 118 -15.99 3.49 -33.08
N ALA A 119 -16.60 2.51 -33.74
CA ALA A 119 -16.09 1.92 -34.98
C ALA A 119 -15.81 2.95 -36.08
N ASP A 120 -16.67 3.95 -36.24
CA ASP A 120 -16.53 5.02 -37.23
C ASP A 120 -15.29 5.89 -37.01
N ILE A 121 -14.94 6.21 -35.77
CA ILE A 121 -13.69 6.95 -35.45
C ILE A 121 -12.47 6.09 -35.75
N ARG A 122 -12.52 4.80 -35.38
CA ARG A 122 -11.39 3.90 -35.58
C ARG A 122 -11.10 3.65 -37.06
N VAL A 123 -12.15 3.57 -37.89
CA VAL A 123 -12.00 3.53 -39.35
C VAL A 123 -11.32 4.80 -39.86
N LYS A 124 -11.76 5.99 -39.42
CA LYS A 124 -11.10 7.26 -39.79
C LYS A 124 -9.63 7.31 -39.40
N LEU A 125 -9.27 6.78 -38.22
CA LEU A 125 -7.87 6.68 -37.78
C LEU A 125 -7.07 5.73 -38.69
N SER A 126 -7.65 4.60 -39.11
CA SER A 126 -6.99 3.64 -40.02
C SER A 126 -6.82 4.13 -41.47
N GLU A 127 -7.59 5.15 -41.88
CA GLU A 127 -7.47 5.76 -43.21
C GLU A 127 -6.32 6.79 -43.29
N LEU A 128 -5.73 7.16 -42.14
CA LEU A 128 -4.57 8.04 -42.10
C LEU A 128 -3.34 7.38 -42.72
N LYS A 129 -2.52 8.18 -43.40
CA LYS A 129 -1.22 7.71 -43.89
C LYS A 129 -0.21 7.73 -42.76
N THR A 130 0.71 6.78 -42.76
CA THR A 130 1.85 6.75 -41.84
C THR A 130 2.58 8.10 -41.85
N GLY A 131 2.73 8.71 -40.67
CA GLY A 131 3.33 10.02 -40.46
C GLY A 131 2.40 11.24 -40.61
N ASP A 132 1.11 11.09 -40.90
CA ASP A 132 0.15 12.20 -41.04
C ASP A 132 -0.30 12.77 -39.68
N LYS A 133 0.58 13.56 -39.05
CA LYS A 133 0.35 14.13 -37.72
C LYS A 133 -0.73 15.22 -37.72
N ASP A 134 -0.86 15.97 -38.80
CA ASP A 134 -1.87 17.03 -38.92
C ASP A 134 -3.27 16.42 -39.03
N GLY A 135 -3.43 15.38 -39.85
CA GLY A 135 -4.67 14.60 -39.95
C GLY A 135 -5.05 13.94 -38.63
N LEU A 136 -4.07 13.36 -37.92
CA LEU A 136 -4.28 12.79 -36.59
C LEU A 136 -4.79 13.85 -35.60
N SER A 137 -4.13 15.02 -35.50
CA SER A 137 -4.54 16.08 -34.58
C SER A 137 -5.98 16.54 -34.83
N ALA A 138 -6.35 16.73 -36.11
CA ALA A 138 -7.70 17.14 -36.49
C ALA A 138 -8.77 16.12 -36.06
N ILE A 139 -8.48 14.82 -36.21
CA ILE A 139 -9.39 13.76 -35.74
C ILE A 139 -9.48 13.78 -34.21
N LEU A 140 -8.35 13.77 -33.51
CA LEU A 140 -8.31 13.74 -32.04
C LEU A 140 -9.04 14.93 -31.41
N GLU A 141 -8.88 16.14 -31.95
CA GLU A 141 -9.57 17.34 -31.47
C GLU A 141 -11.10 17.20 -31.49
N SER A 142 -11.64 16.46 -32.47
CA SER A 142 -13.08 16.22 -32.60
C SER A 142 -13.66 15.17 -31.65
N ILE A 143 -12.81 14.32 -31.05
CA ILE A 143 -13.25 13.20 -30.20
C ILE A 143 -13.75 13.71 -28.85
N THR A 144 -14.91 13.21 -28.44
CA THR A 144 -15.50 13.41 -27.11
C THR A 144 -15.75 12.08 -26.40
N ILE A 145 -16.04 12.10 -25.10
CA ILE A 145 -16.35 10.87 -24.34
C ILE A 145 -17.61 10.17 -24.85
N SER A 146 -18.57 10.89 -25.43
CA SER A 146 -19.74 10.27 -26.06
C SER A 146 -19.42 9.41 -27.27
N ASP A 147 -18.21 9.53 -27.81
CA ASP A 147 -17.73 8.76 -28.95
C ASP A 147 -17.01 7.48 -28.55
N TYR A 148 -17.02 7.13 -27.27
CA TYR A 148 -16.51 5.87 -26.75
C TYR A 148 -17.63 4.85 -26.58
N GLU A 149 -17.27 3.57 -26.73
CA GLU A 149 -18.11 2.41 -26.45
C GLU A 149 -17.48 1.51 -25.41
N THR A 150 -18.33 0.78 -24.69
CA THR A 150 -17.92 -0.30 -23.79
C THR A 150 -17.92 -1.62 -24.57
N TYR A 151 -16.80 -2.34 -24.56
CA TYR A 151 -16.64 -3.57 -25.33
C TYR A 151 -16.03 -4.69 -24.49
N PHE A 152 -16.67 -5.85 -24.47
CA PHE A 152 -16.22 -7.02 -23.72
C PHE A 152 -15.66 -8.10 -24.64
N THR A 153 -14.48 -8.62 -24.31
CA THR A 153 -13.88 -9.75 -24.99
C THR A 153 -13.46 -10.84 -24.01
N GLY A 154 -13.28 -12.05 -24.51
CA GLY A 154 -12.58 -13.12 -23.80
C GLY A 154 -11.72 -13.94 -24.74
N LYS A 155 -10.98 -14.91 -24.19
CA LYS A 155 -10.03 -15.76 -24.93
C LYS A 155 -8.84 -15.01 -25.56
N SER A 156 -8.50 -13.85 -25.03
CA SER A 156 -7.24 -13.19 -25.37
C SER A 156 -6.06 -13.96 -24.78
N ASN A 157 -5.00 -14.10 -25.59
CA ASN A 157 -3.69 -14.55 -25.15
C ASN A 157 -2.67 -13.40 -25.09
N ALA A 158 -3.09 -12.17 -25.45
CA ALA A 158 -2.26 -10.98 -25.44
C ALA A 158 -1.88 -10.54 -24.01
N ASP A 159 -0.63 -10.11 -23.82
CA ASP A 159 -0.25 -9.36 -22.62
C ASP A 159 -0.51 -7.87 -22.86
N PHE A 160 -1.66 -7.36 -22.44
CA PHE A 160 -2.01 -5.94 -22.62
C PHE A 160 -1.06 -4.97 -21.88
N ASN A 161 -0.25 -5.47 -20.94
CA ASN A 161 0.77 -4.66 -20.29
C ASN A 161 2.04 -4.50 -21.15
N ASP A 162 2.18 -5.26 -22.24
CA ASP A 162 3.26 -5.07 -23.21
C ASP A 162 2.95 -3.88 -24.14
N VAL A 163 3.96 -3.01 -24.34
CA VAL A 163 3.79 -1.74 -25.07
C VAL A 163 3.57 -2.01 -26.55
N ASP A 164 4.28 -2.98 -27.13
CA ASP A 164 4.14 -3.33 -28.54
C ASP A 164 2.78 -3.96 -28.81
N THR A 165 2.32 -4.85 -27.92
CA THR A 165 0.98 -5.42 -27.95
C THR A 165 -0.12 -4.34 -27.85
N TYR A 166 0.06 -3.31 -27.02
CA TYR A 166 -0.87 -2.17 -26.96
C TYR A 166 -0.87 -1.37 -28.26
N LYS A 167 0.30 -1.07 -28.83
CA LYS A 167 0.43 -0.37 -30.11
C LYS A 167 -0.21 -1.14 -31.26
N GLU A 168 -0.08 -2.46 -31.29
CA GLU A 168 -0.71 -3.30 -32.29
C GLU A 168 -2.24 -3.28 -32.19
N LEU A 169 -2.81 -3.23 -30.98
CA LEU A 169 -4.25 -3.18 -30.78
C LEU A 169 -4.87 -1.81 -31.01
N VAL A 170 -4.18 -0.75 -30.57
CA VAL A 170 -4.74 0.61 -30.48
C VAL A 170 -4.21 1.52 -31.60
N GLY A 171 -3.05 1.19 -32.17
CA GLY A 171 -2.28 1.99 -33.12
C GLY A 171 -1.10 2.72 -32.47
N ASP A 172 -0.07 2.98 -33.29
CA ASP A 172 1.09 3.78 -32.91
C ASP A 172 0.85 5.25 -33.25
N PHE A 173 0.52 6.04 -32.22
CA PHE A 173 0.25 7.48 -32.35
C PHE A 173 1.50 8.27 -32.75
N ASP A 174 2.71 7.81 -32.40
CA ASP A 174 3.95 8.53 -32.70
C ASP A 174 4.28 8.46 -34.20
N ASN A 175 4.03 7.30 -34.79
CA ASN A 175 4.25 6.99 -36.20
C ASN A 175 2.99 7.18 -37.07
N VAL A 176 1.83 7.45 -36.46
CA VAL A 176 0.51 7.53 -37.11
C VAL A 176 0.22 6.24 -37.90
N ASP A 177 0.35 5.09 -37.23
CA ASP A 177 0.12 3.79 -37.83
C ASP A 177 -1.01 3.06 -37.10
N PHE A 178 -2.17 2.95 -37.76
CA PHE A 178 -3.39 2.39 -37.20
C PHE A 178 -3.86 1.23 -38.08
N ASN A 179 -3.56 0.00 -37.68
CA ASN A 179 -4.20 -1.18 -38.25
C ASN A 179 -5.38 -1.60 -37.36
N TYR A 180 -6.54 -1.84 -37.96
CA TYR A 180 -7.76 -2.17 -37.22
C TYR A 180 -8.39 -3.51 -37.62
N GLU A 181 -7.73 -4.30 -38.44
CA GLU A 181 -8.03 -5.74 -38.52
C GLU A 181 -7.53 -6.42 -37.24
N ILE A 182 -8.41 -6.48 -36.23
CA ILE A 182 -8.08 -7.07 -34.94
C ILE A 182 -7.95 -8.59 -35.11
N ASP A 183 -6.78 -9.12 -34.78
CA ASP A 183 -6.57 -10.55 -34.62
C ASP A 183 -7.39 -11.06 -33.41
N GLU A 184 -8.54 -11.66 -33.70
CA GLU A 184 -9.44 -12.21 -32.68
C GLU A 184 -8.82 -13.41 -31.93
N GLU A 185 -7.86 -14.13 -32.52
CA GLU A 185 -7.13 -15.21 -31.83
C GLU A 185 -6.20 -14.65 -30.75
N LYS A 186 -5.64 -13.46 -30.99
CA LYS A 186 -4.72 -12.80 -30.05
C LYS A 186 -5.44 -11.94 -29.02
N PHE A 187 -6.32 -11.03 -29.45
CA PHE A 187 -6.96 -10.03 -28.59
C PHE A 187 -8.33 -10.46 -28.04
N GLY A 188 -8.81 -11.62 -28.49
CA GLY A 188 -10.01 -12.26 -28.00
C GLY A 188 -11.27 -11.87 -28.77
N VAL A 189 -12.28 -12.74 -28.63
CA VAL A 189 -13.56 -12.65 -29.34
C VAL A 189 -14.56 -11.87 -28.49
N LYS A 190 -15.47 -11.15 -29.15
CA LYS A 190 -16.58 -10.45 -28.48
C LYS A 190 -17.43 -11.43 -27.68
N ILE A 191 -17.64 -11.13 -26.40
CA ILE A 191 -18.60 -11.88 -25.59
C ILE A 191 -19.99 -11.24 -25.74
N PRO A 192 -21.01 -11.99 -26.20
CA PRO A 192 -22.39 -11.50 -26.22
C PRO A 192 -22.85 -11.09 -24.82
N HIS A 193 -23.61 -10.00 -24.71
CA HIS A 193 -24.12 -9.51 -23.42
C HIS A 193 -24.94 -10.56 -22.63
N GLN A 194 -25.46 -11.59 -23.31
CA GLN A 194 -26.20 -12.70 -22.72
C GLN A 194 -25.29 -13.67 -21.94
N LEU A 195 -24.00 -13.80 -22.31
CA LEU A 195 -23.01 -14.72 -21.74
C LEU A 195 -22.08 -14.00 -20.74
N SER A 196 -22.67 -13.32 -19.74
CA SER A 196 -21.90 -12.58 -18.73
C SER A 196 -21.39 -13.49 -17.62
N ILE A 197 -20.07 -13.59 -17.48
CA ILE A 197 -19.39 -14.35 -16.40
C ILE A 197 -19.87 -13.91 -15.00
N SER A 198 -20.22 -12.63 -14.83
CA SER A 198 -20.68 -12.08 -13.54
C SER A 198 -21.93 -12.78 -12.98
N LYS A 199 -22.77 -13.40 -13.82
CA LYS A 199 -23.96 -14.14 -13.35
C LYS A 199 -23.60 -15.48 -12.73
N GLU A 200 -22.51 -16.08 -13.19
CA GLU A 200 -22.12 -17.46 -12.86
C GLU A 200 -21.09 -17.54 -11.71
N ILE A 201 -20.57 -16.40 -11.27
CA ILE A 201 -19.62 -16.30 -10.14
C ILE A 201 -20.28 -15.68 -8.91
N SER A 202 -19.85 -16.12 -7.73
CA SER A 202 -20.23 -15.48 -6.47
C SER A 202 -19.25 -14.35 -6.20
N PHE A 203 -19.72 -13.11 -6.24
CA PHE A 203 -18.89 -11.94 -6.02
C PHE A 203 -19.48 -11.10 -4.87
N THR A 204 -18.68 -10.85 -3.85
CA THR A 204 -19.03 -9.98 -2.73
C THR A 204 -17.97 -8.91 -2.55
N PHE A 205 -18.39 -7.65 -2.48
CA PHE A 205 -17.54 -6.51 -2.17
C PHE A 205 -17.95 -5.86 -0.86
N ILE A 206 -17.00 -5.73 0.07
CA ILE A 206 -17.15 -5.00 1.33
C ILE A 206 -16.35 -3.70 1.18
N LYS A 207 -17.08 -2.58 1.11
CA LYS A 207 -16.49 -1.22 1.06
C LYS A 207 -15.80 -0.86 2.39
N ALA A 208 -14.97 0.18 2.37
CA ALA A 208 -14.37 0.74 3.58
C ALA A 208 -15.43 1.08 4.64
N LEU A 209 -15.23 0.56 5.85
CA LEU A 209 -16.18 0.62 6.97
C LEU A 209 -16.10 1.95 7.73
N ARG A 210 -16.47 3.05 7.05
CA ARG A 210 -16.42 4.42 7.61
C ARG A 210 -17.71 4.82 8.33
N ASP A 211 -18.86 4.34 7.87
CA ASP A 211 -20.17 4.66 8.44
C ASP A 211 -21.09 3.43 8.42
N VAL A 212 -20.67 2.41 9.16
CA VAL A 212 -21.40 1.13 9.26
C VAL A 212 -22.73 1.31 9.99
N VAL A 213 -22.83 2.27 10.91
CA VAL A 213 -24.07 2.55 11.65
C VAL A 213 -25.17 3.00 10.69
N SER A 214 -24.87 3.90 9.75
CA SER A 214 -25.81 4.28 8.69
C SER A 214 -26.18 3.09 7.80
N ASP A 215 -25.19 2.25 7.44
CA ASP A 215 -25.45 1.07 6.62
C ASP A 215 -26.39 0.05 7.30
N PHE A 216 -26.38 -0.05 8.63
CA PHE A 216 -27.33 -0.85 9.39
C PHE A 216 -28.74 -0.25 9.45
N GLN A 217 -28.89 1.07 9.34
CA GLN A 217 -30.21 1.72 9.33
C GLN A 217 -30.94 1.56 8.00
N SER A 218 -30.19 1.39 6.89
CA SER A 218 -30.77 1.24 5.56
C SER A 218 -31.10 -0.22 5.24
N ASN A 219 -32.36 -0.49 4.89
CA ASN A 219 -32.84 -1.83 4.55
C ASN A 219 -32.08 -2.49 3.39
N LYS A 220 -31.55 -1.69 2.46
CA LYS A 220 -30.82 -2.20 1.28
C LYS A 220 -29.39 -2.61 1.60
N THR A 221 -28.78 -2.01 2.61
CA THR A 221 -27.36 -2.19 2.93
C THR A 221 -27.14 -3.08 4.14
N ASN A 222 -28.15 -3.22 5.01
CA ASN A 222 -28.08 -4.00 6.23
C ASN A 222 -27.90 -5.51 5.90
N PRO A 223 -26.75 -6.10 6.27
CA PRO A 223 -26.47 -7.50 5.98
C PRO A 223 -27.36 -8.47 6.76
N LEU A 224 -27.79 -8.12 7.98
CA LEU A 224 -28.71 -8.97 8.75
C LEU A 224 -30.06 -9.10 8.06
N LEU A 225 -30.62 -7.98 7.57
CA LEU A 225 -31.90 -8.02 6.87
C LEU A 225 -31.81 -8.84 5.58
N THR A 226 -30.68 -8.76 4.88
CA THR A 226 -30.42 -9.59 3.70
C THR A 226 -30.37 -11.08 4.05
N LEU A 227 -29.70 -11.44 5.15
CA LEU A 227 -29.65 -12.81 5.67
C LEU A 227 -31.03 -13.34 6.05
N LEU A 228 -31.80 -12.56 6.80
CA LEU A 228 -33.14 -12.91 7.26
C LEU A 228 -34.12 -13.05 6.10
N LYS A 229 -34.04 -12.17 5.09
CA LYS A 229 -34.85 -12.28 3.87
C LYS A 229 -34.55 -13.57 3.12
N ASN A 230 -33.28 -13.90 2.90
CA ASN A 230 -32.92 -15.14 2.22
C ASN A 230 -33.42 -16.38 2.98
N LYS A 231 -33.42 -16.34 4.32
CA LYS A 231 -33.96 -17.42 5.14
C LYS A 231 -35.48 -17.45 5.18
N SER A 232 -36.16 -16.31 5.04
CA SER A 232 -37.62 -16.25 5.01
C SER A 232 -38.21 -17.06 3.87
N ASP A 233 -37.51 -17.13 2.73
CA ASP A 233 -37.89 -17.95 1.58
C ASP A 233 -37.80 -19.47 1.84
N GLU A 234 -37.05 -19.88 2.87
CA GLU A 234 -36.85 -21.29 3.26
C GLU A 234 -37.81 -21.75 4.38
N ILE A 235 -38.59 -20.84 4.97
CA ILE A 235 -39.48 -21.19 6.09
C ILE A 235 -40.71 -21.92 5.54
N PRO A 236 -41.03 -23.13 6.05
CA PRO A 236 -42.27 -23.83 5.69
C PRO A 236 -43.51 -23.00 6.02
N PHE A 237 -44.50 -23.02 5.13
CA PHE A 237 -45.76 -22.29 5.34
C PHE A 237 -46.46 -22.69 6.65
N ASP A 238 -46.48 -23.99 6.95
CA ASP A 238 -47.10 -24.56 8.15
C ASP A 238 -46.51 -24.02 9.46
N ASP A 239 -45.21 -23.68 9.46
CA ASP A 239 -44.54 -23.12 10.63
C ASP A 239 -44.85 -21.62 10.82
N PHE A 240 -45.15 -20.90 9.73
CA PHE A 240 -45.38 -19.45 9.77
C PHE A 240 -46.87 -19.08 9.92
N GLU A 241 -47.79 -19.92 9.46
CA GLU A 241 -49.25 -19.73 9.57
C GLU A 241 -49.74 -19.33 10.98
N PRO A 242 -49.31 -19.96 12.09
CA PRO A 242 -49.75 -19.57 13.43
C PRO A 242 -49.29 -18.17 13.85
N ILE A 243 -48.11 -17.73 13.36
CA ILE A 243 -47.58 -16.39 13.62
C ILE A 243 -48.39 -15.36 12.82
N ALA A 244 -48.65 -15.62 11.53
CA ALA A 244 -49.46 -14.77 10.68
C ALA A 244 -50.88 -14.57 11.23
N THR A 245 -51.49 -15.64 11.75
CA THR A 245 -52.81 -15.59 12.40
C THR A 245 -52.80 -14.70 13.64
N SER A 246 -51.79 -14.85 14.49
CA SER A 246 -51.64 -14.02 15.70
C SER A 246 -51.49 -12.52 15.37
N ILE A 247 -50.83 -12.18 14.25
CA ILE A 247 -50.69 -10.79 13.81
C ILE A 247 -52.02 -10.21 13.35
N LYS A 248 -52.85 -11.01 12.66
CA LYS A 248 -54.21 -10.61 12.29
C LYS A 248 -55.06 -10.32 13.53
N ASP A 249 -55.02 -11.19 14.52
CA ASP A 249 -55.73 -10.98 15.80
C ASP A 249 -55.26 -9.70 16.50
N VAL A 250 -53.96 -9.38 16.46
CA VAL A 250 -53.42 -8.15 17.03
C VAL A 250 -53.90 -6.92 16.25
N ASN A 251 -53.91 -6.97 14.91
CA ASN A 251 -54.44 -5.88 14.10
C ASN A 251 -55.92 -5.62 14.41
N GLU A 252 -56.74 -6.66 14.52
CA GLU A 252 -58.16 -6.55 14.88
C GLU A 252 -58.33 -5.92 16.27
N LYS A 253 -57.58 -6.38 17.28
CA LYS A 253 -57.64 -5.80 18.64
C LYS A 253 -57.25 -4.32 18.69
N ILE A 254 -56.28 -3.89 17.87
CA ILE A 254 -55.90 -2.47 17.78
C ILE A 254 -57.02 -1.66 17.15
N GLU A 255 -57.66 -2.19 16.10
CA GLU A 255 -58.79 -1.55 15.44
C GLU A 255 -59.98 -1.39 16.39
N GLU A 256 -60.25 -2.37 17.25
CA GLU A 256 -61.35 -2.36 18.22
C GLU A 256 -61.15 -1.43 19.43
N LEU A 257 -59.98 -0.82 19.60
CA LEU A 257 -59.75 0.12 20.71
C LEU A 257 -60.73 1.29 20.65
N GLU A 258 -61.35 1.60 21.80
CA GLU A 258 -62.40 2.61 21.92
C GLU A 258 -61.95 3.97 21.39
N ASP A 259 -60.71 4.39 21.69
CA ASP A 259 -60.12 5.64 21.19
C ASP A 259 -60.02 5.68 19.65
N ILE A 260 -59.65 4.56 19.01
CA ILE A 260 -59.54 4.47 17.54
C ILE A 260 -60.93 4.55 16.90
N GLN A 261 -61.92 3.87 17.49
CA GLN A 261 -63.31 3.92 17.01
C GLN A 261 -63.92 5.31 17.19
N ASN A 262 -63.61 5.99 18.29
CA ASN A 262 -64.04 7.37 18.54
C ASN A 262 -63.44 8.33 17.49
N ILE A 263 -62.12 8.26 17.25
CA ILE A 263 -61.46 9.07 16.23
C ILE A 263 -62.04 8.79 14.83
N ARG A 264 -62.30 7.53 14.49
CA ARG A 264 -62.94 7.14 13.22
C ARG A 264 -64.29 7.82 13.06
N LYS A 265 -65.12 7.80 14.11
CA LYS A 265 -66.44 8.44 14.13
C LYS A 265 -66.34 9.95 14.01
N ASP A 266 -65.39 10.57 14.71
CA ASP A 266 -65.18 12.02 14.66
C ASP A 266 -64.70 12.49 13.29
N ILE A 267 -63.79 11.75 12.65
CA ILE A 267 -63.36 12.02 11.27
C ILE A 267 -64.56 11.88 10.32
N GLN A 268 -65.36 10.84 10.46
CA GLN A 268 -66.54 10.63 9.63
C GLN A 268 -67.56 11.76 9.78
N ASN A 269 -67.84 12.19 11.02
CA ASN A 269 -68.73 13.32 11.30
C ASN A 269 -68.18 14.62 10.71
N THR A 270 -66.89 14.88 10.89
CA THR A 270 -66.23 16.09 10.37
C THR A 270 -66.29 16.14 8.84
N ILE A 271 -66.06 15.02 8.15
CA ILE A 271 -66.16 14.95 6.69
C ILE A 271 -67.62 15.16 6.25
N ASN A 272 -68.59 14.52 6.94
CA ASN A 272 -70.01 14.69 6.65
C ASN A 272 -70.46 16.16 6.82
N GLU A 273 -70.00 16.83 7.87
CA GLU A 273 -70.29 18.26 8.11
C GLU A 273 -69.64 19.17 7.06
N ALA A 274 -68.44 18.82 6.57
CA ALA A 274 -67.68 19.66 5.63
C ALA A 274 -68.16 19.58 4.17
N VAL A 275 -68.52 18.39 3.68
CA VAL A 275 -68.86 18.16 2.26
C VAL A 275 -70.28 17.61 2.02
N GLY A 276 -71.04 17.33 3.08
CA GLY A 276 -72.41 16.81 3.01
C GLY A 276 -72.49 15.32 2.67
N GLU A 277 -73.57 14.65 3.09
CA GLU A 277 -73.74 13.19 2.96
C GLU A 277 -73.69 12.67 1.51
N THR A 278 -74.01 13.51 0.51
CA THR A 278 -73.99 13.12 -0.91
C THR A 278 -72.57 12.93 -1.45
N TYR A 279 -71.58 13.65 -0.90
CA TYR A 279 -70.19 13.62 -1.37
C TYR A 279 -69.23 13.01 -0.35
N ALA A 280 -69.71 12.71 0.86
CA ALA A 280 -68.94 11.99 1.86
C ALA A 280 -68.69 10.53 1.44
N PRO A 281 -67.52 9.96 1.75
CA PRO A 281 -67.19 8.58 1.40
C PRO A 281 -68.14 7.60 2.10
N SER A 282 -68.65 6.62 1.35
CA SER A 282 -69.63 5.64 1.82
C SER A 282 -69.11 4.70 2.91
N SER A 283 -67.79 4.58 3.07
CA SER A 283 -67.17 3.84 4.17
C SER A 283 -65.80 4.45 4.50
N LEU A 284 -65.53 4.56 5.81
CA LEU A 284 -64.24 4.96 6.36
C LEU A 284 -63.78 3.86 7.32
N SER A 285 -62.53 3.40 7.21
CA SER A 285 -61.92 2.45 8.16
C SER A 285 -60.53 2.93 8.53
N ILE A 286 -60.21 2.91 9.83
CA ILE A 286 -58.85 3.04 10.33
C ILE A 286 -58.36 1.61 10.60
N LYS A 287 -57.25 1.21 9.97
CA LYS A 287 -56.72 -0.15 10.07
C LYS A 287 -55.31 -0.16 10.61
N SER A 288 -54.99 -1.17 11.42
CA SER A 288 -53.61 -1.47 11.78
C SER A 288 -52.94 -2.23 10.63
N ASN A 289 -51.71 -1.87 10.29
CA ASN A 289 -51.00 -2.41 9.13
C ASN A 289 -49.72 -3.14 9.55
N LEU A 290 -49.77 -3.91 10.65
CA LEU A 290 -48.70 -4.86 10.97
C LEU A 290 -48.72 -5.97 9.91
N SER A 291 -47.56 -6.28 9.35
CA SER A 291 -47.47 -7.22 8.23
C SER A 291 -47.54 -8.67 8.71
N ASP A 292 -48.41 -9.44 8.07
CA ASP A 292 -48.54 -10.89 8.20
C ASP A 292 -47.68 -11.65 7.15
N GLU A 293 -46.78 -10.96 6.46
CA GLU A 293 -45.84 -11.56 5.51
C GLU A 293 -44.51 -11.87 6.22
N ALA A 294 -43.98 -13.08 6.01
CA ALA A 294 -42.78 -13.58 6.70
C ALA A 294 -41.54 -12.72 6.46
N ASP A 295 -41.35 -12.23 5.25
CA ASP A 295 -40.21 -11.41 4.87
C ASP A 295 -40.24 -10.03 5.56
N LYS A 296 -41.40 -9.36 5.59
CA LYS A 296 -41.60 -8.06 6.26
C LYS A 296 -41.53 -8.20 7.78
N LEU A 297 -42.06 -9.28 8.34
CA LEU A 297 -41.98 -9.54 9.77
C LEU A 297 -40.54 -9.80 10.22
N LEU A 298 -39.79 -10.66 9.52
CA LEU A 298 -38.38 -10.93 9.85
C LEU A 298 -37.50 -9.70 9.62
N GLN A 299 -37.85 -8.83 8.67
CA GLN A 299 -37.16 -7.55 8.49
C GLN A 299 -37.35 -6.57 9.67
N SER A 300 -38.33 -6.82 10.56
CA SER A 300 -38.48 -6.02 11.78
C SER A 300 -37.51 -6.41 12.90
N LEU A 301 -36.84 -7.56 12.79
CA LEU A 301 -35.87 -8.04 13.77
C LEU A 301 -34.64 -7.13 13.80
N LYS A 302 -34.30 -6.66 15.00
CA LYS A 302 -33.13 -5.82 15.27
C LYS A 302 -32.12 -6.58 16.10
N LEU A 303 -30.85 -6.29 15.87
CA LEU A 303 -29.73 -6.88 16.61
C LEU A 303 -29.40 -6.03 17.83
N PHE A 304 -29.40 -6.66 19.01
CA PHE A 304 -28.95 -6.08 20.27
C PHE A 304 -27.72 -6.85 20.75
N ILE A 305 -26.70 -6.14 21.22
CA ILE A 305 -25.38 -6.70 21.55
C ILE A 305 -24.85 -6.04 22.82
N SER A 306 -24.17 -6.80 23.66
CA SER A 306 -23.40 -6.32 24.81
C SER A 306 -21.89 -6.42 24.55
N GLU A 307 -21.11 -5.46 25.07
CA GLU A 307 -19.65 -5.57 25.05
C GLU A 307 -19.14 -6.50 26.18
N PRO A 308 -17.93 -7.09 26.05
CA PRO A 308 -17.38 -7.97 27.08
C PRO A 308 -17.32 -7.29 28.46
N ASN A 309 -17.90 -7.94 29.47
CA ASN A 309 -18.07 -7.45 30.85
C ASN A 309 -19.20 -6.42 31.06
N GLU A 310 -20.01 -6.12 30.05
CA GLU A 310 -21.26 -5.38 30.23
C GLU A 310 -22.45 -6.33 30.37
N LYS A 311 -23.40 -5.95 31.23
CA LYS A 311 -24.67 -6.68 31.40
C LYS A 311 -25.81 -6.10 30.56
N HIS A 312 -25.60 -4.91 30.00
CA HIS A 312 -26.60 -4.22 29.19
C HIS A 312 -26.42 -4.57 27.72
N GLU A 313 -27.50 -4.95 27.06
CA GLU A 313 -27.54 -5.13 25.60
C GLU A 313 -28.07 -3.85 24.98
N GLY A 314 -27.27 -3.25 24.10
CA GLY A 314 -27.57 -2.02 23.40
C GLY A 314 -27.85 -2.24 21.92
N ALA A 315 -28.47 -1.26 21.27
CA ALA A 315 -28.60 -1.24 19.82
C ALA A 315 -27.25 -0.96 19.14
N ILE A 316 -27.12 -1.25 17.83
CA ILE A 316 -25.85 -1.07 17.10
C ILE A 316 -25.27 0.36 17.18
N HIS A 317 -26.10 1.40 17.29
CA HIS A 317 -25.63 2.78 17.44
C HIS A 317 -25.04 3.10 18.81
N GLU A 318 -25.21 2.20 19.78
CA GLU A 318 -24.66 2.31 21.14
C GLU A 318 -23.30 1.59 21.27
N LEU A 319 -22.95 0.75 20.30
CA LEU A 319 -21.66 0.07 20.25
C LEU A 319 -20.54 1.02 19.85
N SER A 320 -19.32 0.68 20.27
CA SER A 320 -18.13 1.27 19.69
C SER A 320 -18.09 1.06 18.17
N LEU A 321 -17.57 2.04 17.41
CA LEU A 321 -17.41 1.91 15.96
C LEU A 321 -16.64 0.64 15.57
N GLY A 322 -15.65 0.24 16.37
CA GLY A 322 -14.90 -1.00 16.18
C GLY A 322 -15.76 -2.25 16.36
N GLY A 323 -16.60 -2.28 17.39
CA GLY A 323 -17.58 -3.35 17.61
C GLY A 323 -18.59 -3.44 16.47
N ALA A 324 -19.17 -2.31 16.07
CA ALA A 324 -20.11 -2.25 14.94
C ALA A 324 -19.46 -2.75 13.62
N ASN A 325 -18.22 -2.33 13.34
CA ASN A 325 -17.46 -2.77 12.17
C ASN A 325 -17.19 -4.28 12.17
N LEU A 326 -16.82 -4.85 13.33
CA LEU A 326 -16.59 -6.28 13.48
C LEU A 326 -17.87 -7.09 13.22
N ILE A 327 -19.00 -6.65 13.77
CA ILE A 327 -20.30 -7.29 13.58
C ILE A 327 -20.72 -7.21 12.11
N PHE A 328 -20.59 -6.04 11.48
CA PHE A 328 -20.91 -5.87 10.06
C PHE A 328 -20.08 -6.79 9.18
N LEU A 329 -18.77 -6.83 9.39
CA LEU A 329 -17.86 -7.69 8.64
C LEU A 329 -18.23 -9.17 8.84
N THR A 330 -18.53 -9.57 10.08
CA THR A 330 -18.96 -10.95 10.40
C THR A 330 -20.27 -11.31 9.71
N LEU A 331 -21.26 -10.41 9.70
CA LEU A 331 -22.54 -10.64 9.01
C LEU A 331 -22.36 -10.70 7.50
N LYS A 332 -21.51 -9.86 6.89
CA LYS A 332 -21.20 -9.90 5.45
C LYS A 332 -20.48 -11.19 5.06
N ILE A 333 -19.56 -11.65 5.89
CA ILE A 333 -18.90 -12.95 5.75
C ILE A 333 -19.93 -14.09 5.85
N LEU A 334 -20.87 -14.03 6.78
CA LEU A 334 -21.92 -15.01 6.94
C LEU A 334 -22.89 -15.01 5.74
N GLU A 335 -23.25 -13.82 5.25
CA GLU A 335 -24.05 -13.63 4.03
C GLU A 335 -23.37 -14.29 2.84
N TYR A 336 -22.06 -14.07 2.70
CA TYR A 336 -21.25 -14.73 1.70
C TYR A 336 -21.26 -16.26 1.85
N LYS A 337 -21.12 -16.80 3.07
CA LYS A 337 -21.17 -18.25 3.32
C LYS A 337 -22.49 -18.87 2.86
N TYR A 338 -23.63 -18.24 3.16
CA TYR A 338 -24.93 -18.77 2.69
C TYR A 338 -25.15 -18.59 1.18
N ARG A 339 -24.54 -17.58 0.54
CA ARG A 339 -24.59 -17.44 -0.92
C ARG A 339 -23.76 -18.51 -1.65
N LYS A 340 -22.70 -19.05 -1.02
CA LYS A 340 -21.83 -20.08 -1.60
C LYS A 340 -22.60 -21.36 -1.96
N ASP A 341 -23.70 -21.65 -1.26
CA ASP A 341 -24.49 -22.87 -1.45
C ASP A 341 -25.39 -22.87 -2.71
N ARG A 342 -25.32 -21.85 -3.57
CA ARG A 342 -26.14 -21.71 -4.80
C ARG A 342 -25.47 -22.17 -6.11
N GLU A 343 -24.69 -23.27 -6.08
CA GLU A 343 -24.10 -23.91 -7.29
C GLU A 343 -23.28 -22.98 -8.22
N LYS A 344 -22.62 -21.94 -7.68
CA LYS A 344 -21.71 -21.09 -8.46
C LYS A 344 -20.31 -21.71 -8.52
N PHE A 345 -19.64 -21.64 -9.67
CA PHE A 345 -18.38 -22.35 -9.88
C PHE A 345 -17.12 -21.64 -9.36
N ALA A 346 -17.20 -20.35 -9.02
CA ALA A 346 -16.10 -19.59 -8.42
C ALA A 346 -16.61 -18.55 -7.43
N ASN A 347 -15.83 -18.29 -6.39
CA ASN A 347 -16.21 -17.36 -5.34
C ASN A 347 -15.09 -16.35 -5.00
N PHE A 348 -15.45 -15.07 -5.04
CA PHE A 348 -14.56 -13.93 -4.84
C PHE A 348 -15.10 -13.02 -3.75
N LEU A 349 -14.26 -12.71 -2.76
CA LEU A 349 -14.56 -11.77 -1.69
C LEU A 349 -13.52 -10.64 -1.69
N LEU A 350 -13.96 -9.42 -1.99
CA LEU A 350 -13.12 -8.23 -1.95
C LEU A 350 -13.44 -7.42 -0.70
N ILE A 351 -12.42 -7.02 0.08
CA ILE A 351 -12.59 -6.26 1.33
C ILE A 351 -11.70 -5.02 1.30
N GLU A 352 -12.29 -3.84 1.30
CA GLU A 352 -11.57 -2.57 1.29
C GLU A 352 -11.37 -2.01 2.70
N GLU A 353 -10.11 -1.72 3.06
CA GLU A 353 -9.70 -1.03 4.31
C GLU A 353 -10.42 -1.54 5.57
N PRO A 354 -10.37 -2.86 5.85
CA PRO A 354 -11.08 -3.43 7.00
C PRO A 354 -10.52 -3.00 8.36
N GLU A 355 -9.33 -2.40 8.40
CA GLU A 355 -8.68 -1.90 9.63
C GLU A 355 -9.38 -0.71 10.29
N ALA A 356 -10.28 -0.01 9.59
CA ALA A 356 -10.90 1.22 10.08
C ALA A 356 -11.61 0.99 11.42
N HIS A 357 -11.22 1.75 12.45
CA HIS A 357 -11.77 1.70 13.82
C HIS A 357 -11.65 0.32 14.54
N ILE A 358 -10.91 -0.64 14.00
CA ILE A 358 -10.68 -1.95 14.63
C ILE A 358 -9.35 -1.95 15.38
N HIS A 359 -9.33 -2.47 16.61
CA HIS A 359 -8.09 -2.60 17.39
C HIS A 359 -7.08 -3.54 16.71
N THR A 360 -5.78 -3.25 16.84
CA THR A 360 -4.69 -3.93 16.10
C THR A 360 -4.63 -5.44 16.35
N HIS A 361 -4.86 -5.91 17.58
CA HIS A 361 -4.94 -7.34 17.88
C HIS A 361 -6.12 -8.04 17.18
N ILE A 362 -7.27 -7.37 17.06
CA ILE A 362 -8.43 -7.92 16.36
C ILE A 362 -8.13 -8.01 14.87
N GLN A 363 -7.46 -7.00 14.30
CA GLN A 363 -7.02 -7.04 12.90
C GLN A 363 -6.17 -8.29 12.62
N LYS A 364 -5.13 -8.53 13.43
CA LYS A 364 -4.27 -9.72 13.26
C LYS A 364 -5.07 -11.02 13.34
N THR A 365 -5.84 -11.21 14.42
CA THR A 365 -6.59 -12.45 14.66
C THR A 365 -7.67 -12.69 13.60
N LEU A 366 -8.37 -11.66 13.16
CA LEU A 366 -9.42 -11.78 12.16
C LEU A 366 -8.84 -12.23 10.82
N PHE A 367 -7.76 -11.58 10.35
CA PHE A 367 -7.15 -11.89 9.04
C PHE A 367 -6.32 -13.16 9.03
N GLN A 368 -5.82 -13.62 10.18
CA GLN A 368 -5.23 -14.95 10.31
C GLN A 368 -6.28 -16.08 10.18
N ASN A 369 -7.50 -15.83 10.63
CA ASN A 369 -8.58 -16.83 10.65
C ASN A 369 -9.53 -16.75 9.44
N LEU A 370 -9.32 -15.80 8.53
CA LEU A 370 -10.09 -15.60 7.31
C LEU A 370 -9.67 -16.59 6.20
N ASP A 371 -9.71 -17.90 6.47
CA ASP A 371 -9.43 -18.93 5.46
C ASP A 371 -10.72 -19.69 5.10
N TYR A 372 -11.33 -19.30 3.98
CA TYR A 372 -12.50 -19.98 3.42
C TYR A 372 -12.07 -20.87 2.26
N LYS A 373 -12.34 -22.18 2.37
CA LYS A 373 -12.13 -23.13 1.28
C LYS A 373 -12.85 -22.66 0.00
N ASP A 374 -12.18 -22.82 -1.14
CA ASP A 374 -12.71 -22.50 -2.49
C ASP A 374 -13.15 -21.04 -2.67
N THR A 375 -12.53 -20.13 -1.91
CA THR A 375 -12.78 -18.69 -1.98
C THR A 375 -11.47 -17.96 -2.20
N GLN A 376 -11.42 -17.09 -3.20
CA GLN A 376 -10.33 -16.13 -3.29
C GLN A 376 -10.74 -14.84 -2.56
N ILE A 377 -9.99 -14.50 -1.52
CA ILE A 377 -10.17 -13.27 -0.76
C ILE A 377 -9.08 -12.29 -1.19
N ILE A 378 -9.48 -11.10 -1.61
CA ILE A 378 -8.53 -10.02 -1.93
C ILE A 378 -8.90 -8.82 -1.06
N TYR A 379 -8.04 -8.47 -0.12
CA TYR A 379 -8.28 -7.29 0.71
C TYR A 379 -7.23 -6.23 0.50
N SER A 380 -7.64 -4.97 0.62
CA SER A 380 -6.74 -3.83 0.51
C SER A 380 -6.54 -3.18 1.87
N THR A 381 -5.32 -2.83 2.23
CA THR A 381 -5.02 -2.27 3.56
C THR A 381 -3.90 -1.22 3.51
N HIS A 382 -3.95 -0.28 4.45
CA HIS A 382 -2.83 0.57 4.83
C HIS A 382 -2.30 0.22 6.24
N SER A 383 -2.89 -0.80 6.89
CA SER A 383 -2.46 -1.25 8.22
C SER A 383 -1.16 -2.03 8.14
N THR A 384 -0.17 -1.53 8.86
CA THR A 384 1.11 -2.21 9.10
C THR A 384 0.91 -3.56 9.78
N HIS A 385 -0.07 -3.70 10.67
CA HIS A 385 -0.34 -4.95 11.40
C HIS A 385 -0.98 -6.04 10.52
N ILE A 386 -1.85 -5.67 9.57
CA ILE A 386 -2.41 -6.62 8.61
C ILE A 386 -1.32 -7.07 7.62
N SER A 387 -0.43 -6.16 7.23
CA SER A 387 0.70 -6.50 6.35
C SER A 387 1.68 -7.50 6.96
N GLU A 388 1.79 -7.52 8.29
CA GLU A 388 2.65 -8.42 9.06
C GLU A 388 2.20 -9.88 8.92
N VAL A 389 0.89 -10.14 9.06
CA VAL A 389 0.30 -11.48 8.98
C VAL A 389 0.03 -11.98 7.55
N SER A 390 0.23 -11.11 6.55
CA SER A 390 0.01 -11.43 5.13
C SER A 390 1.20 -12.20 4.54
N LYS A 391 1.00 -13.12 3.58
CA LYS A 391 2.12 -13.78 2.88
C LYS A 391 2.73 -12.88 1.80
N ILE A 392 4.06 -12.86 1.66
CA ILE A 392 4.74 -12.04 0.63
C ILE A 392 4.46 -12.59 -0.76
N SER A 393 4.28 -13.92 -0.85
CA SER A 393 3.87 -14.59 -2.09
C SER A 393 2.55 -14.06 -2.65
N ASN A 394 1.64 -13.60 -1.79
CA ASN A 394 0.27 -13.24 -2.15
C ASN A 394 0.02 -11.72 -1.99
N MET A 395 1.08 -10.92 -2.13
CA MET A 395 1.03 -9.48 -1.86
C MET A 395 1.31 -8.66 -3.11
N ASN A 396 0.49 -7.64 -3.31
CA ASN A 396 0.73 -6.55 -4.24
C ASN A 396 0.97 -5.26 -3.45
N ILE A 397 2.05 -4.54 -3.74
CA ILE A 397 2.35 -3.24 -3.14
C ILE A 397 2.02 -2.16 -4.16
N LEU A 398 1.14 -1.24 -3.79
CA LEU A 398 0.83 -0.05 -4.55
C LEU A 398 1.64 1.13 -4.04
N SER A 399 2.39 1.75 -4.94
CA SER A 399 3.18 2.93 -4.67
C SER A 399 2.64 4.11 -5.46
N LYS A 400 2.38 5.22 -4.77
CA LYS A 400 2.00 6.47 -5.42
C LYS A 400 3.22 7.07 -6.13
N LYS A 401 3.03 7.49 -7.37
CA LYS A 401 4.02 8.24 -8.17
C LYS A 401 3.44 9.59 -8.56
N GLU A 402 4.26 10.45 -9.14
CA GLU A 402 3.77 11.71 -9.70
C GLU A 402 2.76 11.42 -10.81
N ASN A 403 1.54 11.93 -10.67
CA ASN A 403 0.42 11.74 -11.61
C ASN A 403 0.05 10.28 -11.94
N GLY A 404 0.45 9.31 -11.10
CA GLY A 404 0.18 7.89 -11.33
C GLY A 404 0.45 6.98 -10.14
N ALA A 405 0.42 5.68 -10.38
CA ALA A 405 0.75 4.65 -9.41
C ALA A 405 1.42 3.44 -10.08
N GLU A 406 2.29 2.80 -9.33
CA GLU A 406 2.98 1.56 -9.70
C GLU A 406 2.56 0.42 -8.78
N SER A 407 2.57 -0.80 -9.31
CA SER A 407 2.32 -2.03 -8.57
C SER A 407 3.57 -2.90 -8.54
N TYR A 408 3.91 -3.43 -7.38
CA TYR A 408 5.08 -4.27 -7.15
C TYR A 408 4.67 -5.62 -6.55
N GLN A 409 5.31 -6.70 -6.98
CA GLN A 409 5.12 -8.04 -6.42
C GLN A 409 6.44 -8.51 -5.79
N PRO A 410 6.58 -8.51 -4.44
CA PRO A 410 7.89 -8.67 -3.82
C PRO A 410 8.48 -10.09 -3.93
N SER A 411 7.65 -11.08 -4.24
CA SER A 411 8.04 -12.48 -4.42
C SER A 411 8.35 -12.84 -5.87
N ASN A 412 8.13 -11.93 -6.82
CA ASN A 412 8.26 -12.20 -8.25
C ASN A 412 9.69 -12.64 -8.61
N GLY A 413 9.80 -13.76 -9.33
CA GLY A 413 11.08 -14.36 -9.71
C GLY A 413 11.89 -15.03 -8.58
N LEU A 414 11.37 -15.11 -7.34
CA LEU A 414 12.05 -15.80 -6.24
C LEU A 414 11.64 -17.27 -6.15
N ILE A 415 12.58 -18.14 -5.77
CA ILE A 415 12.27 -19.56 -5.54
C ILE A 415 11.57 -19.75 -4.18
N PRO A 416 10.75 -20.82 -3.99
CA PRO A 416 9.98 -21.02 -2.76
C PRO A 416 10.81 -20.98 -1.47
N LYS A 417 12.02 -21.55 -1.48
CA LYS A 417 12.93 -21.55 -0.33
C LYS A 417 13.37 -20.14 0.09
N GLU A 418 13.51 -19.23 -0.87
CA GLU A 418 13.87 -17.83 -0.60
C GLU A 418 12.69 -17.05 -0.06
N ILE A 419 11.49 -17.28 -0.62
CA ILE A 419 10.25 -16.68 -0.14
C ILE A 419 10.03 -17.06 1.33
N THR A 420 10.14 -18.35 1.69
CA THR A 420 9.96 -18.78 3.09
C THR A 420 11.00 -18.15 4.03
N LYS A 421 12.26 -18.00 3.60
CA LYS A 421 13.29 -17.33 4.40
C LYS A 421 12.96 -15.86 4.60
N LEU A 422 12.57 -15.16 3.54
CA LEU A 422 12.19 -13.76 3.55
C LEU A 422 10.95 -13.54 4.45
N GLU A 423 9.92 -14.37 4.32
CA GLU A 423 8.71 -14.31 5.15
C GLU A 423 9.02 -14.48 6.64
N ARG A 424 9.85 -15.46 7.00
CA ARG A 424 10.30 -15.66 8.39
C ARG A 424 11.11 -14.49 8.93
N TYR A 425 11.93 -13.88 8.07
CA TYR A 425 12.77 -12.77 8.46
C TYR A 425 11.97 -11.48 8.65
N LEU A 426 10.99 -11.24 7.77
CA LEU A 426 10.21 -10.01 7.79
C LEU A 426 9.18 -9.98 8.93
N ASP A 427 8.79 -11.10 9.54
CA ASP A 427 7.72 -11.17 10.56
C ASP A 427 7.78 -10.06 11.64
N ALA A 428 8.99 -9.62 12.06
CA ALA A 428 9.17 -8.55 13.04
C ALA A 428 9.42 -7.12 12.47
N VAL A 429 9.81 -6.97 11.20
CA VAL A 429 10.32 -5.70 10.62
C VAL A 429 9.63 -5.29 9.31
N ARG A 430 8.63 -6.07 8.88
CA ARG A 430 7.99 -5.98 7.56
C ARG A 430 7.33 -4.66 7.24
N SER A 431 6.56 -4.14 8.19
CA SER A 431 5.72 -2.95 8.00
C SER A 431 6.56 -1.73 7.61
N ASN A 432 7.70 -1.57 8.27
CA ASN A 432 8.63 -0.49 8.03
C ASN A 432 9.21 -0.53 6.61
N LEU A 433 9.49 -1.74 6.10
CA LEU A 433 10.10 -1.91 4.79
C LEU A 433 9.12 -1.65 3.63
N LEU A 434 7.90 -2.21 3.72
CA LEU A 434 6.99 -2.26 2.56
C LEU A 434 6.28 -0.93 2.28
N PHE A 435 6.20 -0.03 3.26
CA PHE A 435 5.56 1.28 3.12
C PHE A 435 6.55 2.44 2.95
N ALA A 436 7.85 2.24 3.18
CA ALA A 436 8.84 3.31 3.06
C ALA A 436 9.12 3.74 1.62
N LYS A 437 9.44 5.02 1.40
CA LYS A 437 9.89 5.50 0.08
C LYS A 437 11.28 4.97 -0.28
N SER A 438 12.16 4.94 0.71
CA SER A 438 13.51 4.41 0.61
C SER A 438 13.87 3.66 1.90
N VAL A 439 14.79 2.71 1.84
CA VAL A 439 15.11 1.83 2.99
C VAL A 439 16.61 1.86 3.29
N MET A 440 16.98 1.96 4.56
CA MET A 440 18.36 1.84 5.01
C MET A 440 18.49 0.62 5.91
N LEU A 441 19.26 -0.39 5.47
CA LEU A 441 19.56 -1.57 6.27
C LEU A 441 20.84 -1.33 7.07
N VAL A 442 20.81 -1.61 8.36
CA VAL A 442 21.97 -1.50 9.26
C VAL A 442 22.23 -2.81 9.99
N GLU A 443 23.47 -2.99 10.45
CA GLU A 443 23.93 -4.23 11.06
C GLU A 443 23.42 -4.44 12.49
N GLY A 444 23.40 -3.39 13.31
CA GLY A 444 23.10 -3.50 14.74
C GLY A 444 22.39 -2.30 15.37
N ASP A 445 22.22 -2.38 16.69
CA ASP A 445 21.47 -1.39 17.48
C ASP A 445 22.20 -0.04 17.56
N ALA A 446 23.53 -0.03 17.49
CA ALA A 446 24.31 1.20 17.59
C ALA A 446 23.98 2.16 16.44
N GLU A 447 24.01 1.66 15.21
CA GLU A 447 23.62 2.40 14.00
C GLU A 447 22.14 2.78 14.04
N ALA A 448 21.28 1.84 14.47
CA ALA A 448 19.83 2.07 14.59
C ALA A 448 19.49 3.24 15.53
N ILE A 449 20.29 3.45 16.58
CA ILE A 449 20.12 4.54 17.55
C ILE A 449 20.82 5.82 17.08
N LEU A 450 22.05 5.72 16.55
CA LEU A 450 22.88 6.89 16.27
C LEU A 450 22.53 7.59 14.96
N ILE A 451 22.19 6.85 13.90
CA ILE A 451 21.90 7.44 12.58
C ILE A 451 20.70 8.40 12.64
N PRO A 452 19.53 8.04 13.21
CA PRO A 452 18.40 8.96 13.30
C PRO A 452 18.75 10.23 14.08
N ASN A 453 19.48 10.10 15.19
CA ASN A 453 19.88 11.21 16.04
C ASN A 453 20.91 12.12 15.37
N LEU A 454 21.91 11.54 14.69
CA LEU A 454 22.87 12.25 13.86
C LEU A 454 22.16 13.13 12.83
N ILE A 455 21.27 12.55 12.04
CA ILE A 455 20.58 13.27 10.96
C ILE A 455 19.70 14.38 11.55
N LYS A 456 18.91 14.08 12.60
CA LYS A 456 18.01 15.05 13.23
C LYS A 456 18.74 16.22 13.88
N LYS A 457 19.85 15.97 14.59
CA LYS A 457 20.61 17.02 15.29
C LYS A 457 21.51 17.82 14.35
N VAL A 458 22.08 17.17 13.34
CA VAL A 458 23.02 17.81 12.41
C VAL A 458 22.26 18.54 11.30
N LEU A 459 21.31 17.90 10.63
CA LEU A 459 20.58 18.44 9.48
C LEU A 459 19.26 19.12 9.87
N GLY A 460 18.74 18.87 11.07
CA GLY A 460 17.48 19.48 11.54
C GLY A 460 16.22 18.81 10.99
N ILE A 461 16.36 17.65 10.36
CA ILE A 461 15.28 16.86 9.75
C ILE A 461 15.39 15.41 10.19
N SER A 462 14.27 14.73 10.39
CA SER A 462 14.23 13.31 10.76
C SER A 462 14.23 12.39 9.53
N LEU A 463 14.59 11.11 9.74
CA LEU A 463 14.46 10.07 8.72
C LEU A 463 13.01 9.90 8.24
N ASP A 464 12.04 10.04 9.15
CA ASP A 464 10.61 9.95 8.83
C ASP A 464 10.17 11.07 7.87
N GLU A 465 10.62 12.31 8.10
CA GLU A 465 10.37 13.45 7.19
C GLU A 465 11.03 13.25 5.82
N LEU A 466 12.17 12.55 5.78
CA LEU A 466 12.85 12.14 4.56
C LEU A 466 12.19 10.93 3.88
N GLY A 467 11.22 10.26 4.52
CA GLY A 467 10.59 9.05 4.02
C GLY A 467 11.50 7.81 3.99
N ILE A 468 12.56 7.81 4.81
CA ILE A 468 13.53 6.71 4.91
C ILE A 468 13.16 5.83 6.10
N SER A 469 12.99 4.54 5.86
CA SER A 469 12.86 3.58 6.95
C SER A 469 14.20 2.92 7.27
N LEU A 470 14.63 3.06 8.53
CA LEU A 470 15.82 2.41 9.05
C LEU A 470 15.47 1.04 9.62
N VAL A 471 16.10 -0.01 9.09
CA VAL A 471 15.85 -1.40 9.43
C VAL A 471 17.11 -2.03 9.99
N ASN A 472 17.09 -2.37 11.28
CA ASN A 472 18.15 -3.14 11.91
C ASN A 472 18.01 -4.62 11.54
N ILE A 473 19.03 -5.18 10.90
CA ILE A 473 19.07 -6.58 10.48
C ILE A 473 19.53 -7.51 11.62
N GLY A 474 20.18 -6.96 12.65
CA GLY A 474 20.73 -7.70 13.79
C GLY A 474 21.77 -8.76 13.41
N SER A 475 22.25 -8.73 12.18
CA SER A 475 23.20 -9.68 11.59
C SER A 475 23.77 -9.12 10.28
N THR A 476 24.67 -9.88 9.66
CA THR A 476 25.31 -9.53 8.39
C THR A 476 24.61 -10.17 7.17
N GLY A 477 23.43 -10.78 7.39
CA GLY A 477 22.64 -11.49 6.37
C GLY A 477 21.72 -10.57 5.56
N PHE A 478 22.22 -9.43 5.10
CA PHE A 478 21.47 -8.40 4.38
C PHE A 478 20.78 -8.92 3.12
N GLU A 479 21.40 -9.86 2.41
CA GLU A 479 20.94 -10.42 1.13
C GLU A 479 19.57 -11.12 1.27
N ASN A 480 19.24 -11.60 2.47
CA ASN A 480 17.95 -12.24 2.73
C ASN A 480 16.78 -11.27 2.51
N VAL A 481 16.98 -10.00 2.85
CA VAL A 481 15.99 -8.93 2.72
C VAL A 481 16.21 -8.14 1.44
N ALA A 482 17.45 -7.74 1.17
CA ALA A 482 17.79 -6.82 0.09
C ALA A 482 17.37 -7.33 -1.30
N LYS A 483 17.26 -8.66 -1.50
CA LYS A 483 16.83 -9.26 -2.77
C LYS A 483 15.47 -8.79 -3.31
N ILE A 484 14.58 -8.28 -2.44
CA ILE A 484 13.26 -7.78 -2.84
C ILE A 484 13.34 -6.47 -3.62
N PHE A 485 14.44 -5.71 -3.49
CA PHE A 485 14.66 -4.47 -4.23
C PHE A 485 15.31 -4.82 -5.57
N HIS A 486 14.52 -4.78 -6.64
CA HIS A 486 14.89 -5.25 -7.98
C HIS A 486 13.82 -4.80 -8.98
N ASP A 487 14.17 -4.65 -10.26
CA ASP A 487 13.27 -4.15 -11.33
C ASP A 487 11.93 -4.90 -11.43
N ASP A 488 11.96 -6.23 -11.29
CA ASP A 488 10.77 -7.10 -11.32
C ASP A 488 9.99 -7.17 -10.00
N ARG A 489 10.48 -6.52 -8.94
CA ARG A 489 9.95 -6.62 -7.56
C ARG A 489 9.68 -5.21 -7.02
N ILE A 490 10.38 -4.78 -5.97
CA ILE A 490 10.19 -3.47 -5.34
C ILE A 490 11.17 -2.45 -5.94
N ASN A 491 10.64 -1.49 -6.70
CA ASN A 491 11.42 -0.44 -7.36
C ASN A 491 11.63 0.76 -6.43
N ARG A 492 12.34 0.51 -5.32
CA ARG A 492 12.70 1.51 -4.31
C ARG A 492 14.17 1.40 -3.95
N LYS A 493 14.80 2.54 -3.69
CA LYS A 493 16.22 2.59 -3.32
C LYS A 493 16.40 2.02 -1.92
N CYS A 494 17.37 1.12 -1.79
CA CYS A 494 17.75 0.51 -0.53
C CYS A 494 19.28 0.53 -0.36
N SER A 495 19.73 1.16 0.71
CA SER A 495 21.15 1.26 1.07
C SER A 495 21.48 0.26 2.16
N ILE A 496 22.59 -0.46 2.03
CA ILE A 496 23.13 -1.30 3.10
C ILE A 496 24.28 -0.56 3.75
N VAL A 497 24.24 -0.39 5.06
CA VAL A 497 25.29 0.26 5.86
C VAL A 497 25.88 -0.77 6.80
N THR A 498 27.16 -1.11 6.62
CA THR A 498 27.84 -2.17 7.37
C THR A 498 29.34 -1.88 7.52
N ASP A 499 29.98 -2.56 8.46
CA ASP A 499 31.39 -2.37 8.77
C ASP A 499 32.30 -3.27 7.92
N LEU A 500 33.47 -2.77 7.53
CA LEU A 500 34.54 -3.59 6.93
C LEU A 500 35.41 -4.30 7.96
N ASP A 501 35.28 -3.93 9.23
CA ASP A 501 36.08 -4.48 10.32
C ASP A 501 37.60 -4.39 10.02
N THR A 502 38.05 -3.33 9.32
CA THR A 502 39.48 -3.17 8.99
C THR A 502 40.30 -3.07 10.27
N LYS A 503 41.50 -3.63 10.22
CA LYS A 503 42.43 -3.65 11.36
C LYS A 503 42.81 -2.22 11.76
N ILE A 504 42.63 -1.89 13.04
CA ILE A 504 43.05 -0.62 13.62
C ILE A 504 44.50 -0.62 14.12
N ASP A 505 45.13 -1.79 14.23
CA ASP A 505 46.46 -2.01 14.81
C ASP A 505 47.10 -3.27 14.20
N ASP A 506 48.40 -3.49 14.47
CA ASP A 506 49.13 -4.66 13.99
C ASP A 506 48.58 -5.97 14.60
N THR A 507 48.34 -6.93 13.73
CA THR A 507 47.75 -8.24 14.05
C THR A 507 48.79 -9.36 14.11
N THR A 508 50.06 -9.07 13.81
CA THR A 508 51.13 -10.08 13.89
C THR A 508 51.32 -10.55 15.34
N VAL A 509 51.15 -11.84 15.58
CA VAL A 509 51.32 -12.44 16.92
C VAL A 509 52.79 -12.73 17.14
N ASN A 510 53.41 -12.04 18.09
CA ASN A 510 54.82 -12.22 18.43
C ASN A 510 54.99 -13.18 19.62
N THR A 511 56.14 -13.86 19.69
CA THR A 511 56.45 -14.85 20.75
C THR A 511 56.44 -14.24 22.15
N GLY A 512 56.75 -12.94 22.28
CA GLY A 512 56.70 -12.16 23.53
C GLY A 512 55.34 -11.57 23.91
N ASP A 513 54.28 -11.72 23.09
CA ASP A 513 52.97 -11.17 23.39
C ASP A 513 52.30 -11.94 24.56
N SER A 514 51.67 -11.21 25.48
CA SER A 514 50.84 -11.82 26.53
C SER A 514 49.56 -12.42 25.94
N ASP A 515 48.97 -13.42 26.60
CA ASP A 515 47.77 -14.11 26.10
C ASP A 515 46.59 -13.18 25.76
N PRO A 516 46.29 -12.11 26.53
CA PRO A 516 45.27 -11.14 26.16
C PRO A 516 45.59 -10.37 24.87
N ILE A 517 46.86 -10.03 24.63
CA ILE A 517 47.30 -9.35 23.40
C ILE A 517 47.17 -10.29 22.21
N LYS A 518 47.60 -11.55 22.36
CA LYS A 518 47.45 -12.59 21.34
C LYS A 518 45.97 -12.79 20.97
N ALA A 519 45.08 -12.87 21.97
CA ALA A 519 43.65 -13.03 21.74
C ALA A 519 43.03 -11.82 21.02
N TYR A 520 43.42 -10.60 21.42
CA TYR A 520 42.99 -9.36 20.78
C TYR A 520 43.40 -9.29 19.31
N LYS A 521 44.68 -9.56 19.01
CA LYS A 521 45.22 -9.60 17.64
C LYS A 521 44.52 -10.63 16.76
N LYS A 522 44.31 -11.86 17.28
CA LYS A 522 43.57 -12.91 16.57
C LYS A 522 42.11 -12.53 16.30
N LYS A 523 41.43 -11.93 17.29
CA LYS A 523 40.05 -11.47 17.13
C LYS A 523 39.95 -10.41 16.05
N MET A 524 40.82 -9.41 16.06
CA MET A 524 40.87 -8.37 15.03
C MET A 524 41.14 -8.94 13.63
N GLN A 525 42.09 -9.87 13.51
CA GLN A 525 42.38 -10.54 12.24
C GLN A 525 41.15 -11.28 11.70
N GLY A 526 40.47 -12.06 12.55
CA GLY A 526 39.27 -12.79 12.14
C GLY A 526 38.08 -11.88 11.80
N SER A 527 37.93 -10.73 12.48
CA SER A 527 36.93 -9.72 12.11
C SER A 527 37.23 -9.11 10.74
N HIS A 528 38.48 -8.73 10.47
CA HIS A 528 38.91 -8.20 9.18
C HIS A 528 38.69 -9.18 8.01
N GLU A 529 39.02 -10.46 8.20
CA GLU A 529 38.77 -11.50 7.19
C GLU A 529 37.27 -11.62 6.88
N LYS A 530 36.42 -11.67 7.90
CA LYS A 530 34.97 -11.72 7.74
C LYS A 530 34.40 -10.47 7.06
N GLY A 531 34.94 -9.29 7.37
CA GLY A 531 34.56 -8.03 6.72
C GLY A 531 34.95 -8.00 5.24
N ALA A 532 36.15 -8.48 4.90
CA ALA A 532 36.61 -8.59 3.52
C ALA A 532 35.77 -9.60 2.70
N GLU A 533 35.48 -10.78 3.27
CA GLU A 533 34.60 -11.77 2.65
C GLU A 533 33.18 -11.21 2.43
N ARG A 534 32.64 -10.48 3.41
CA ARG A 534 31.34 -9.81 3.33
C ARG A 534 31.32 -8.78 2.21
N LYS A 535 32.36 -7.95 2.10
CA LYS A 535 32.48 -6.95 1.03
C LYS A 535 32.41 -7.59 -0.35
N ILE A 536 33.20 -8.63 -0.59
CA ILE A 536 33.20 -9.34 -1.88
C ILE A 536 31.80 -9.87 -2.22
N ARG A 537 31.12 -10.46 -1.23
CA ARG A 537 29.78 -11.04 -1.40
C ARG A 537 28.73 -9.97 -1.71
N LEU A 538 28.71 -8.87 -0.96
CA LEU A 538 27.73 -7.79 -1.11
C LEU A 538 27.98 -6.93 -2.36
N ASP A 539 29.23 -6.64 -2.68
CA ASP A 539 29.59 -5.90 -3.90
C ASP A 539 29.19 -6.69 -5.15
N SER A 540 29.45 -8.00 -5.15
CA SER A 540 29.00 -8.90 -6.22
C SER A 540 27.47 -8.90 -6.34
N PHE A 541 26.76 -9.02 -5.21
CA PHE A 541 25.30 -9.03 -5.15
C PHE A 541 24.64 -7.73 -5.63
N THR A 542 25.28 -6.58 -5.43
CA THR A 542 24.73 -5.25 -5.78
C THR A 542 25.22 -4.68 -7.11
N SER A 543 26.30 -5.24 -7.69
CA SER A 543 26.98 -4.71 -8.88
C SER A 543 26.09 -4.41 -10.09
N SER A 544 25.05 -5.22 -10.33
CA SER A 544 24.12 -5.07 -11.45
C SER A 544 22.73 -4.54 -11.05
N ASN A 545 22.55 -4.11 -9.79
CA ASN A 545 21.25 -3.73 -9.27
C ASN A 545 21.19 -2.22 -8.97
N PRO A 546 20.46 -1.40 -9.76
CA PRO A 546 20.40 0.04 -9.54
C PRO A 546 19.65 0.42 -8.25
N TRP A 547 18.86 -0.49 -7.68
CA TRP A 547 18.07 -0.26 -6.47
C TRP A 547 18.87 -0.45 -5.18
N LEU A 548 20.02 -1.13 -5.26
CA LEU A 548 20.84 -1.48 -4.11
C LEU A 548 22.22 -0.85 -4.18
N LYS A 549 22.70 -0.35 -3.03
CA LYS A 549 24.10 0.05 -2.90
C LYS A 549 24.59 -0.16 -1.48
N VAL A 550 25.82 -0.65 -1.34
CA VAL A 550 26.45 -0.89 -0.04
C VAL A 550 27.43 0.23 0.28
N PHE A 551 27.38 0.67 1.54
CA PHE A 551 28.21 1.72 2.10
C PHE A 551 28.92 1.19 3.33
N TYR A 552 30.22 1.34 3.32
CA TYR A 552 31.11 0.67 4.25
C TYR A 552 31.73 1.66 5.22
N ALA A 553 31.59 1.41 6.52
CA ALA A 553 32.50 1.99 7.50
C ALA A 553 33.88 1.36 7.32
N HIS A 554 34.95 2.16 7.43
CA HIS A 554 36.29 1.66 7.15
C HIS A 554 36.74 0.67 8.24
N HIS A 555 36.41 0.95 9.50
CA HIS A 555 36.72 0.11 10.65
C HIS A 555 35.43 -0.40 11.29
N THR A 556 34.85 0.38 12.21
CA THR A 556 33.54 0.16 12.84
C THR A 556 32.89 1.51 13.07
N PHE A 557 31.57 1.55 13.25
CA PHE A 557 30.86 2.81 13.50
C PHE A 557 31.55 3.70 14.56
N GLU A 558 31.92 3.15 15.72
CA GLU A 558 32.47 3.93 16.84
C GLU A 558 33.83 4.56 16.51
N VAL A 559 34.65 3.85 15.74
CA VAL A 559 35.98 4.31 15.33
C VAL A 559 35.87 5.37 14.23
N ASP A 560 35.05 5.10 13.21
CA ASP A 560 34.82 6.01 12.08
C ASP A 560 34.10 7.30 12.51
N PHE A 561 33.27 7.24 13.57
CA PHE A 561 32.66 8.42 14.18
C PHE A 561 33.72 9.38 14.73
N ILE A 562 34.73 8.88 15.45
CA ILE A 562 35.84 9.72 15.96
C ILE A 562 36.72 10.20 14.80
N GLN A 563 37.01 9.33 13.83
CA GLN A 563 37.79 9.65 12.63
C GLN A 563 37.17 10.79 11.81
N SER A 564 35.84 10.92 11.84
CA SER A 564 35.11 12.00 11.17
C SER A 564 35.30 13.38 11.83
N GLY A 565 36.02 13.47 12.94
CA GLY A 565 36.35 14.72 13.64
C GLY A 565 35.51 14.98 14.89
N ASN A 566 34.83 13.96 15.43
CA ASN A 566 33.94 14.06 16.60
C ASN A 566 34.66 13.66 17.90
N THR A 567 35.93 14.04 18.05
CA THR A 567 36.74 13.71 19.23
C THR A 567 36.19 14.35 20.50
N SER A 568 35.59 15.54 20.40
CA SER A 568 34.96 16.25 21.52
C SER A 568 33.85 15.44 22.18
N GLU A 569 32.97 14.85 21.38
CA GLU A 569 31.86 14.03 21.83
C GLU A 569 32.39 12.75 22.51
N GLY A 570 33.40 12.11 21.93
CA GLY A 570 34.06 10.95 22.55
C GLY A 570 34.74 11.27 23.88
N MET A 571 35.35 12.46 24.01
CA MET A 571 36.01 12.90 25.25
C MET A 571 35.01 13.13 26.38
N LYS A 572 33.82 13.68 26.10
CA LYS A 572 32.79 13.89 27.11
C LYS A 572 32.23 12.56 27.63
N LEU A 573 32.09 11.56 26.76
CA LEU A 573 31.71 10.21 27.19
C LEU A 573 32.67 9.58 28.19
N CYS A 574 33.95 9.98 28.19
CA CYS A 574 34.89 9.48 29.20
C CYS A 574 34.44 9.82 30.62
N ASP A 575 33.82 10.99 30.81
CA ASP A 575 33.33 11.46 32.11
C ASP A 575 32.10 10.67 32.58
N GLU A 576 31.35 10.06 31.65
CA GLU A 576 30.19 9.22 31.96
C GLU A 576 30.57 7.74 32.18
N VAL A 577 31.53 7.24 31.38
CA VAL A 577 31.87 5.80 31.37
C VAL A 577 32.74 5.40 32.56
N TYR A 578 33.58 6.32 33.04
CA TYR A 578 34.54 6.06 34.12
C TYR A 578 34.30 7.01 35.29
N SER A 579 34.48 6.51 36.51
CA SER A 579 34.38 7.34 37.73
C SER A 579 35.74 7.79 38.27
N ASP A 580 36.83 7.09 37.91
CA ASP A 580 38.18 7.41 38.38
C ASP A 580 38.83 8.52 37.52
N ALA A 581 39.28 9.59 38.18
CA ALA A 581 39.82 10.78 37.53
C ALA A 581 41.07 10.49 36.67
N THR A 582 41.93 9.58 37.11
CA THR A 582 43.16 9.24 36.36
C THR A 582 42.84 8.45 35.09
N THR A 583 41.86 7.56 35.18
CA THR A 583 41.35 6.77 34.06
C THR A 583 40.63 7.65 33.05
N ILE A 584 39.82 8.61 33.50
CA ILE A 584 39.15 9.61 32.65
C ILE A 584 40.20 10.41 31.85
N GLN A 585 41.21 10.95 32.53
CA GLN A 585 42.24 11.75 31.85
C GLN A 585 43.01 10.91 30.82
N THR A 586 43.34 9.67 31.18
CA THR A 586 44.00 8.73 30.27
C THR A 586 43.12 8.38 29.07
N ALA A 587 41.82 8.16 29.28
CA ALA A 587 40.87 7.89 28.21
C ALA A 587 40.72 9.08 27.26
N LYS A 588 40.60 10.31 27.80
CA LYS A 588 40.59 11.56 27.03
C LYS A 588 41.84 11.75 26.19
N ASN A 589 43.02 11.53 26.77
CA ASN A 589 44.29 11.59 26.04
C ASN A 589 44.37 10.55 24.92
N ASN A 590 43.86 9.33 25.16
CA ASN A 590 43.83 8.29 24.14
C ASN A 590 42.90 8.63 22.98
N ILE A 591 41.70 9.17 23.27
CA ILE A 591 40.76 9.62 22.23
C ILE A 591 41.34 10.76 21.40
N ASN A 592 42.03 11.71 22.05
CA ASN A 592 42.66 12.85 21.39
C ASN A 592 44.05 12.54 20.79
N SER A 593 44.47 11.28 20.75
CA SER A 593 45.82 10.89 20.30
C SER A 593 46.07 11.10 18.81
N GLY A 594 45.01 11.21 18.00
CA GLY A 594 45.09 11.24 16.53
C GLY A 594 45.52 9.91 15.90
N ASN A 595 45.80 8.87 16.70
CA ASN A 595 46.23 7.55 16.23
C ASN A 595 45.10 6.52 16.37
N VAL A 596 44.67 5.95 15.23
CA VAL A 596 43.55 4.98 15.14
C VAL A 596 43.73 3.78 16.06
N ALA A 597 44.95 3.26 16.19
CA ALA A 597 45.23 2.14 17.09
C ALA A 597 44.93 2.48 18.56
N VAL A 598 45.18 3.72 18.95
CA VAL A 598 45.06 4.19 20.33
C VAL A 598 43.63 4.62 20.64
N TYR A 599 43.05 5.55 19.86
CA TYR A 599 41.69 6.01 20.10
C TYR A 599 40.66 4.91 19.77
N GLY A 600 40.90 4.14 18.71
CA GLY A 600 40.00 3.07 18.27
C GLY A 600 39.90 1.96 19.31
N LYS A 601 41.03 1.54 19.88
CA LYS A 601 41.03 0.59 20.99
C LYS A 601 40.31 1.15 22.22
N ARG A 602 40.51 2.43 22.55
CA ARG A 602 39.85 3.06 23.70
C ARG A 602 38.32 3.11 23.53
N ILE A 603 37.83 3.59 22.38
CA ILE A 603 36.39 3.75 22.15
C ILE A 603 35.69 2.39 22.11
N LEU A 604 36.30 1.37 21.47
CA LEU A 604 35.78 0.01 21.47
C LEU A 604 35.77 -0.61 22.86
N THR A 605 36.76 -0.30 23.70
CA THR A 605 36.78 -0.77 25.10
C THR A 605 35.63 -0.16 25.89
N MET A 606 35.37 1.14 25.72
CA MET A 606 34.23 1.83 26.35
C MET A 606 32.90 1.23 25.90
N ALA A 607 32.73 1.04 24.59
CA ALA A 607 31.50 0.47 24.01
C ALA A 607 31.25 -0.97 24.49
N ASN A 608 32.29 -1.81 24.54
CA ASN A 608 32.15 -3.18 25.06
C ASN A 608 31.86 -3.23 26.56
N ASN A 609 32.37 -2.26 27.34
CA ASN A 609 32.16 -2.21 28.79
C ASN A 609 30.72 -1.81 29.15
N GLN A 610 30.14 -0.82 28.48
CA GLN A 610 28.75 -0.40 28.72
C GLN A 610 27.72 -1.25 27.96
N GLY A 611 28.15 -1.96 26.92
CA GLY A 611 27.27 -2.55 25.91
C GLY A 611 26.97 -1.56 24.79
N LYS A 612 27.07 -2.01 23.54
CA LYS A 612 27.00 -1.15 22.35
C LYS A 612 25.74 -0.29 22.27
N GLY A 613 24.57 -0.83 22.64
CA GLY A 613 23.31 -0.08 22.65
C GLY A 613 23.30 1.07 23.66
N TRP A 614 23.75 0.82 24.90
CA TRP A 614 23.83 1.86 25.93
C TRP A 614 24.88 2.92 25.59
N PHE A 615 26.04 2.47 25.09
CA PHE A 615 27.08 3.37 24.60
C PHE A 615 26.55 4.29 23.48
N ALA A 616 25.76 3.75 22.55
CA ALA A 616 25.11 4.52 21.49
C ALA A 616 24.10 5.54 22.04
N ILE A 617 23.34 5.19 23.09
CA ILE A 617 22.42 6.14 23.76
C ILE A 617 23.19 7.29 24.40
N SER A 618 24.24 6.99 25.18
CA SER A 618 25.10 8.02 25.79
C SER A 618 25.74 8.92 24.71
N LEU A 619 26.32 8.32 23.68
CA LEU A 619 26.92 9.08 22.57
C LEU A 619 25.89 9.96 21.86
N SER A 620 24.66 9.47 21.70
CA SER A 620 23.57 10.25 21.12
C SER A 620 23.22 11.50 21.92
N GLY A 621 23.42 11.49 23.24
CA GLY A 621 23.22 12.66 24.10
C GLY A 621 24.19 13.80 23.79
N GLU A 622 25.39 13.46 23.29
CA GLU A 622 26.45 14.42 22.99
C GLU A 622 26.43 14.98 21.57
N ILE A 623 25.59 14.44 20.68
CA ILE A 623 25.46 14.90 19.30
C ILE A 623 24.89 16.32 19.26
N THR A 624 25.56 17.19 18.52
CA THR A 624 25.16 18.59 18.28
C THR A 624 25.05 18.89 16.79
N TYR A 625 24.61 20.10 16.45
CA TYR A 625 24.54 20.53 15.06
C TYR A 625 25.92 20.65 14.37
N LYS A 626 27.01 20.67 15.14
CA LYS A 626 28.41 20.72 14.65
C LYS A 626 29.01 19.33 14.44
N THR A 627 28.39 18.29 15.01
CA THR A 627 28.86 16.91 14.86
C THR A 627 28.86 16.54 13.38
N LYS A 628 29.91 15.86 12.94
CA LYS A 628 30.09 15.42 11.55
C LYS A 628 29.50 14.03 11.36
N ILE A 629 28.62 13.88 10.38
CA ILE A 629 28.07 12.59 9.97
C ILE A 629 29.17 11.85 9.19
N PRO A 630 29.50 10.59 9.54
CA PRO A 630 30.46 9.81 8.75
C PRO A 630 30.11 9.76 7.25
N LYS A 631 31.12 9.90 6.38
CA LYS A 631 30.93 10.08 4.93
C LYS A 631 30.09 8.97 4.29
N TYR A 632 30.33 7.70 4.65
CA TYR A 632 29.60 6.56 4.11
C TYR A 632 28.08 6.61 4.41
N ILE A 633 27.69 7.19 5.56
CA ILE A 633 26.28 7.40 5.93
C ILE A 633 25.70 8.55 5.11
N LEU A 634 26.47 9.60 4.86
CA LEU A 634 26.05 10.71 4.03
C LEU A 634 25.84 10.30 2.56
N ASP A 635 26.79 9.55 2.01
CA ASP A 635 26.72 8.99 0.66
C ASP A 635 25.51 8.02 0.52
N SER A 636 25.21 7.29 1.60
CA SER A 636 24.02 6.45 1.70
C SER A 636 22.72 7.27 1.60
N LEU A 637 22.62 8.39 2.33
CA LEU A 637 21.46 9.29 2.25
C LEU A 637 21.28 9.92 0.86
N LEU A 638 22.37 10.29 0.20
CA LEU A 638 22.35 10.82 -1.16
C LEU A 638 21.84 9.78 -2.16
N PHE A 639 22.34 8.54 -2.08
CA PHE A 639 21.87 7.45 -2.94
C PHE A 639 20.39 7.13 -2.78
N LEU A 640 19.84 7.23 -1.56
CA LEU A 640 18.42 7.01 -1.31
C LEU A 640 17.51 8.07 -1.95
N GLY A 641 18.08 9.15 -2.51
CA GLY A 641 17.34 10.24 -3.17
C GLY A 641 16.48 11.06 -2.21
N ALA A 642 16.69 10.90 -0.90
CA ALA A 642 15.81 11.46 0.10
C ALA A 642 16.05 12.96 0.33
N ILE A 643 17.27 13.42 0.05
CA ILE A 643 17.70 14.82 0.17
C ILE A 643 17.67 15.53 -1.20
N SER A 644 16.93 15.00 -2.17
CA SER A 644 16.84 15.56 -3.53
C SER A 644 15.73 16.61 -3.70
N ASN A 645 14.83 16.74 -2.72
CA ASN A 645 13.74 17.71 -2.79
C ASN A 645 14.24 19.10 -2.39
N GLU A 646 14.06 20.07 -3.28
CA GLU A 646 14.47 21.47 -3.07
C GLU A 646 13.91 22.08 -1.78
N SER A 647 12.64 21.81 -1.45
CA SER A 647 12.03 22.31 -0.21
C SER A 647 12.70 21.75 1.05
N ILE A 648 13.14 20.49 0.99
CA ILE A 648 13.87 19.83 2.08
C ILE A 648 15.26 20.46 2.22
N LEU A 649 16.00 20.64 1.12
CA LEU A 649 17.32 21.27 1.11
C LEU A 649 17.27 22.66 1.73
N ILE A 650 16.30 23.48 1.34
CA ILE A 650 16.11 24.83 1.88
C ILE A 650 15.85 24.80 3.39
N ASN A 651 15.09 23.83 3.89
CA ASN A 651 14.86 23.69 5.33
C ASN A 651 16.14 23.31 6.09
N ILE A 652 16.96 22.40 5.54
CA ILE A 652 18.27 22.04 6.10
C ILE A 652 19.19 23.26 6.12
N ILE A 653 19.26 24.03 5.03
CA ILE A 653 20.05 25.27 4.93
C ILE A 653 19.61 26.26 6.00
N LYS A 654 18.30 26.55 6.10
CA LYS A 654 17.73 27.47 7.10
C LYS A 654 18.07 27.02 8.52
N TYR A 655 17.99 25.71 8.81
CA TYR A 655 18.34 25.14 10.10
C TYR A 655 19.82 25.35 10.45
N LYS A 656 20.73 25.03 9.52
CA LYS A 656 22.18 25.20 9.71
C LYS A 656 22.54 26.67 9.93
N VAL A 657 22.10 27.57 9.05
CA VAL A 657 22.40 29.01 9.15
C VAL A 657 21.88 29.59 10.46
N LYS A 658 20.69 29.20 10.92
CA LYS A 658 20.12 29.64 12.20
C LYS A 658 21.00 29.24 13.40
N ASN A 659 21.46 27.99 13.44
CA ASN A 659 22.29 27.49 14.55
C ASN A 659 23.70 28.11 14.54
N TYR A 660 24.26 28.35 13.36
CA TYR A 660 25.52 29.08 13.19
C TYR A 660 25.41 30.53 13.66
N LYS A 661 24.34 31.26 13.27
CA LYS A 661 24.10 32.64 13.72
C LYS A 661 23.91 32.73 15.24
N LYS A 662 23.28 31.73 15.86
CA LYS A 662 23.10 31.68 17.33
C LYS A 662 24.45 31.61 18.06
N ASN A 663 25.43 30.93 17.50
CA ASN A 663 26.76 30.79 18.10
C ASN A 663 27.76 31.87 17.65
N ASN A 664 27.55 32.48 16.48
CA ASN A 664 28.34 33.57 15.95
C ASN A 664 27.44 34.78 15.64
N PRO A 665 27.10 35.63 16.62
CA PRO A 665 26.20 36.77 16.41
C PRO A 665 26.72 37.80 15.39
N SER A 666 28.02 37.83 15.12
CA SER A 666 28.67 38.72 14.14
C SER A 666 28.54 38.25 12.68
N LEU A 667 28.06 37.03 12.42
CA LEU A 667 27.95 36.48 11.07
C LEU A 667 27.05 37.37 10.17
N ASN A 668 27.58 37.90 9.07
CA ASN A 668 26.80 38.70 8.13
C ASN A 668 25.89 37.77 7.30
N LEU A 669 24.58 38.02 7.31
CA LEU A 669 23.58 37.22 6.60
C LEU A 669 22.72 38.07 5.67
N VAL A 670 23.10 39.33 5.40
CA VAL A 670 22.31 40.24 4.56
C VAL A 670 22.20 39.68 3.14
N GLU A 671 23.33 39.24 2.59
CA GLU A 671 23.41 38.74 1.22
C GLU A 671 22.72 37.38 1.07
N TYR A 672 22.98 36.43 1.97
CA TYR A 672 22.20 35.19 2.06
C TYR A 672 20.68 35.41 2.12
N ARG A 673 20.20 36.37 2.92
CA ARG A 673 18.75 36.67 3.01
C ARG A 673 18.21 37.26 1.71
N ARG A 674 19.03 38.03 0.98
CA ARG A 674 18.69 38.60 -0.33
C ARG A 674 18.53 37.48 -1.37
N ILE A 675 19.52 36.60 -1.47
CA ILE A 675 19.51 35.46 -2.40
C ILE A 675 18.37 34.49 -2.07
N LEU A 676 18.14 34.17 -0.78
CA LEU A 676 17.03 33.31 -0.38
C LEU A 676 15.65 33.90 -0.76
N ARG A 677 15.49 35.23 -0.72
CA ARG A 677 14.24 35.88 -1.19
C ARG A 677 14.07 35.76 -2.69
N LYS A 678 15.13 35.97 -3.46
CA LYS A 678 15.13 35.77 -4.91
C LYS A 678 14.76 34.34 -5.29
N TYR A 679 15.35 33.36 -4.60
CA TYR A 679 15.05 31.94 -4.82
C TYR A 679 13.56 31.64 -4.57
N ASN A 680 12.97 32.14 -3.48
CA ASN A 680 11.53 31.94 -3.22
C ASN A 680 10.62 32.62 -4.26
N ASN A 681 11.13 33.60 -5.02
CA ASN A 681 10.43 34.26 -6.13
C ASN A 681 10.74 33.61 -7.50
N ASN A 682 11.48 32.49 -7.54
CA ASN A 682 11.99 31.85 -8.76
C ASN A 682 12.90 32.78 -9.61
N GLU A 683 13.63 33.68 -8.95
CA GLU A 683 14.54 34.65 -9.61
C GLU A 683 16.02 34.20 -9.59
N CYS A 684 16.36 33.11 -8.91
CA CYS A 684 17.72 32.54 -8.89
C CYS A 684 17.70 31.04 -8.56
N ASP A 685 18.80 30.35 -8.90
CA ASP A 685 18.94 28.90 -8.71
C ASP A 685 19.60 28.53 -7.37
N LEU A 686 19.51 27.25 -6.98
CA LEU A 686 20.12 26.72 -5.75
C LEU A 686 21.66 26.89 -5.71
N ASN A 687 22.30 26.95 -6.87
CA ASN A 687 23.75 27.16 -6.99
C ASN A 687 24.19 28.51 -6.38
N GLU A 688 23.42 29.58 -6.60
CA GLU A 688 23.74 30.90 -6.02
C GLU A 688 23.65 30.89 -4.49
N ILE A 689 22.72 30.13 -3.92
CA ILE A 689 22.63 29.94 -2.47
C ILE A 689 23.86 29.16 -1.98
N THR A 690 24.26 28.13 -2.71
CA THR A 690 25.40 27.27 -2.36
C THR A 690 26.71 28.05 -2.34
N ASP A 691 26.94 28.91 -3.33
CA ASP A 691 28.13 29.76 -3.39
C ASP A 691 28.19 30.76 -2.23
N GLU A 692 27.06 31.38 -1.86
CA GLU A 692 27.03 32.26 -0.69
C GLU A 692 27.19 31.48 0.63
N LEU A 693 26.69 30.25 0.72
CA LEU A 693 26.95 29.39 1.87
C LEU A 693 28.43 29.02 2.01
N LYS A 694 29.18 28.85 0.90
CA LYS A 694 30.64 28.66 0.95
C LYS A 694 31.35 29.85 1.59
N ASN A 695 30.86 31.07 1.39
CA ASN A 695 31.42 32.26 2.05
C ASN A 695 31.10 32.31 3.55
N ILE A 696 29.91 31.84 3.95
CA ILE A 696 29.40 31.96 5.33
C ILE A 696 29.86 30.77 6.22
N ILE A 697 29.91 29.56 5.66
CA ILE A 697 30.21 28.29 6.35
C ILE A 697 31.05 27.33 5.46
N PRO A 698 32.29 27.67 5.10
CA PRO A 698 33.10 26.99 4.06
C PRO A 698 33.44 25.52 4.32
N ASN A 699 33.46 25.06 5.57
CA ASN A 699 33.93 23.71 5.95
C ASN A 699 32.79 22.78 6.39
N GLU A 700 31.57 23.05 5.94
CA GLU A 700 30.39 22.32 6.36
C GLU A 700 30.04 21.16 5.42
N GLN A 701 29.66 20.01 5.96
CA GLN A 701 29.19 18.86 5.18
C GLN A 701 27.94 19.17 4.35
N LEU A 702 27.23 20.25 4.67
CA LEU A 702 26.13 20.77 3.86
C LEU A 702 26.57 21.12 2.43
N ILE A 703 27.78 21.67 2.25
CA ILE A 703 28.31 21.99 0.91
C ILE A 703 28.46 20.71 0.10
N TYR A 704 29.00 19.66 0.71
CA TYR A 704 29.12 18.35 0.05
C TYR A 704 27.75 17.78 -0.37
N ILE A 705 26.71 17.91 0.48
CA ILE A 705 25.35 17.49 0.11
C ILE A 705 24.88 18.27 -1.12
N LEU A 706 24.99 19.59 -1.10
CA LEU A 706 24.50 20.46 -2.18
C LEU A 706 25.23 20.26 -3.50
N GLU A 707 26.50 19.85 -3.48
CA GLU A 707 27.28 19.55 -4.69
C GLU A 707 27.01 18.16 -5.28
N ASN A 708 26.34 17.26 -4.54
CA ASN A 708 26.10 15.87 -4.93
C ASN A 708 24.61 15.49 -4.98
N VAL A 709 23.72 16.48 -4.86
CA VAL A 709 22.29 16.38 -5.15
C VAL A 709 22.04 16.98 -6.52
#